data_AF-A0A5C5XNU9-F1
#
_entry.id   AF-A0A5C5XNU9-F1
#
_cell.length_a   1.000
_cell.length_b   1.000
_cell.length_c   1.000
_cell.angle_alpha   90.00
_cell.angle_beta   90.00
_cell.angle_gamma   90.00
#
_symmetry.space_group_name_H-M   'P 1'
#
loop_
_entity.id
_entity.type
_entity.pdbx_description
1 polymer ?
#
loop_
_entity_poly.entity_id
_entity_poly.type
_entity_poly.pdbx_seq_one_letter_code
_entity_poly.pdbx_strand_id
1 'polypeptide(L)'
;MHPVHSLAAIIGCVLLFGATPTHAQAPPSSAQASTEKQSGEASAPTIQLGVGPGGMQRHVPGRWAMLAVGGSNPTDQDREETVTVSVDGDASVQYARRVWLPAGASRIAWMPVPIPSDIAPDQTLLDLTSMQIRHSADGVEQFQDNPVGMPKTSRSLLLSKEQSRAAIILDQVAATDQAGNERNEEIADVVNAGRDIEVQDNRVEGMVHVQGHFLPASPVGLDAIDQIVIASDRILNDTLALSRLQSWLQAGGQVWLMTDQVSPEAARMLLGDAMCYSVVDRVELNEIEFETVDVTHSGAGPTIDAWSSERPVEFVRVFTDSADVLCTVDDWPAAFIKKVGRGSVLFTTVGARGWMQDGAPLLPYANISSFFFAGRENKPQPTARLTSFADDEIGYSIPQRHRIAILLGLHLLMIAAAGVWLARRQRLQYLAAIVPVVSLLAAGALVVMGQRQSNAVPSTVAVSQVIRNLPGNPLVNLHSVAAVYSQDAQPLELVSSPDSTTTLKQEQASGQIQRLLWDDSGRSKWLFVDQPPGAVRHAETRTSVEFSPPWSVQGTFSDQGFEGTVQGLPANQIADAIVAAEPRSALAITVDPETGAVRPSGHDAVLAPDQYIDAAIVSDVQRARQQLLREMFAEHATPFGNDPVLLAWTEPVDSGAQFAADFQQRGSALASLPIELAPAPSGTEFHVPATFVQIEPYAGSRGMTAIYNARTGQWLEMNQASEPELQCMMPAEMLPCQLRRASVTIKINAPSRTLDIKALVGDEFQSVYQQSNPTGILRFDIVDPAHLTLNDRGGLVLSLAISESEEELARQQQETSSPTAAANAPNRSTWTIDYVQVDFDATMQ
;
A
#
# COMPACT_ATOMS: atom_id res chain seq x y z
N MET A 1 -68.52 -5.49 -2.86
CA MET A 1 -69.59 -4.49 -3.14
C MET A 1 -69.06 -3.57 -4.23
N HIS A 2 -69.62 -3.71 -5.43
CA HIS A 2 -69.46 -2.84 -6.61
C HIS A 2 -69.89 -1.38 -6.33
N PRO A 3 -69.84 -0.42 -7.29
CA PRO A 3 -69.22 -0.39 -8.64
C PRO A 3 -68.41 0.92 -8.93
N VAL A 4 -67.48 0.98 -9.89
CA VAL A 4 -67.59 1.11 -11.38
C VAL A 4 -68.08 2.49 -11.89
N HIS A 5 -67.22 3.18 -12.67
CA HIS A 5 -67.41 3.55 -14.09
C HIS A 5 -66.03 3.98 -14.65
N SER A 6 -65.38 3.25 -15.60
CA SER A 6 -65.66 3.11 -17.06
C SER A 6 -65.58 4.46 -17.79
N LEU A 7 -64.99 4.65 -18.99
CA LEU A 7 -64.46 3.81 -20.08
C LEU A 7 -63.71 4.81 -21.01
N ALA A 8 -62.56 4.53 -21.64
CA ALA A 8 -62.40 4.13 -23.06
C ALA A 8 -61.15 4.90 -23.57
N ALA A 9 -60.02 4.26 -23.93
CA ALA A 9 -59.69 3.63 -25.22
C ALA A 9 -59.74 4.60 -26.43
N ILE A 10 -58.57 4.86 -27.05
CA ILE A 10 -58.28 4.64 -28.49
C ILE A 10 -56.81 4.98 -28.83
N ILE A 11 -56.21 3.98 -29.47
CA ILE A 11 -55.03 3.85 -30.35
C ILE A 11 -54.57 5.12 -31.10
N GLY A 12 -53.25 5.31 -31.22
CA GLY A 12 -52.63 6.22 -32.20
C GLY A 12 -51.10 6.10 -32.28
N CYS A 13 -50.61 5.72 -33.45
CA CYS A 13 -49.24 5.45 -33.91
C CYS A 13 -48.06 6.33 -33.43
N VAL A 14 -46.93 5.64 -33.25
CA VAL A 14 -45.54 5.93 -33.69
C VAL A 14 -45.25 7.36 -34.19
N LEU A 15 -44.38 8.08 -33.46
CA LEU A 15 -43.47 9.08 -33.99
C LEU A 15 -42.15 9.06 -33.20
N LEU A 16 -41.03 8.92 -33.92
CA LEU A 16 -39.66 9.12 -33.46
C LEU A 16 -39.49 10.51 -32.86
N PHE A 17 -38.85 10.64 -31.69
CA PHE A 17 -38.13 11.85 -31.30
C PHE A 17 -36.90 11.50 -30.47
N GLY A 18 -35.73 11.88 -30.99
CA GLY A 18 -34.45 11.83 -30.27
C GLY A 18 -34.46 12.79 -29.09
N ALA A 19 -33.88 12.35 -27.98
CA ALA A 19 -33.63 13.17 -26.81
C ALA A 19 -32.31 13.92 -26.99
N THR A 20 -32.39 15.19 -27.37
CA THR A 20 -31.31 16.17 -27.20
C THR A 20 -31.18 16.52 -25.71
N PRO A 21 -29.97 16.60 -25.13
CA PRO A 21 -29.79 17.13 -23.78
C PRO A 21 -30.06 18.64 -23.77
N THR A 22 -31.00 19.05 -22.93
CA THR A 22 -31.41 20.43 -22.73
C THR A 22 -30.27 21.21 -22.03
N HIS A 23 -29.69 22.17 -22.74
CA HIS A 23 -28.84 23.21 -22.17
C HIS A 23 -29.57 23.92 -21.00
N ALA A 24 -29.01 23.83 -19.79
CA ALA A 24 -29.35 24.73 -18.71
C ALA A 24 -28.81 26.13 -19.07
N GLN A 25 -29.70 27.02 -19.47
CA GLN A 25 -29.42 28.42 -19.74
C GLN A 25 -28.88 29.12 -18.50
N ALA A 26 -27.79 29.88 -18.68
CA ALA A 26 -27.31 30.88 -17.75
C ALA A 26 -28.43 31.87 -17.37
N PRO A 27 -28.51 32.34 -16.11
CA PRO A 27 -29.45 33.38 -15.75
C PRO A 27 -29.08 34.69 -16.48
N PRO A 28 -30.07 35.45 -16.99
CA PRO A 28 -29.83 36.59 -17.86
C PRO A 28 -29.30 37.80 -17.10
N SER A 29 -28.39 38.52 -17.76
CA SER A 29 -28.04 39.91 -17.45
C SER A 29 -29.30 40.78 -17.53
N SER A 30 -29.74 41.31 -16.39
CA SER A 30 -30.82 42.30 -16.32
C SER A 30 -30.26 43.70 -16.23
N ALA A 31 -30.48 44.45 -17.31
CA ALA A 31 -30.29 45.88 -17.43
C ALA A 31 -31.17 46.68 -16.45
N GLN A 32 -30.75 47.92 -16.26
CA GLN A 32 -31.29 48.97 -15.40
C GLN A 32 -32.81 49.14 -15.49
N ALA A 33 -33.48 49.08 -14.34
CA ALA A 33 -34.75 49.75 -14.09
C ALA A 33 -34.65 50.48 -12.74
N SER A 34 -34.66 51.81 -12.78
CA SER A 34 -34.74 52.68 -11.62
C SER A 34 -36.12 52.58 -10.96
N THR A 35 -36.18 52.11 -9.71
CA THR A 35 -37.31 52.37 -8.81
C THR A 35 -36.80 52.41 -7.36
N GLU A 36 -36.93 53.59 -6.77
CA GLU A 36 -37.01 53.94 -5.34
C GLU A 36 -36.23 53.15 -4.27
N LYS A 37 -35.30 53.88 -3.64
CA LYS A 37 -34.73 53.61 -2.31
C LYS A 37 -35.82 53.28 -1.29
N GLN A 38 -35.88 52.01 -0.86
CA GLN A 38 -36.19 51.70 0.53
C GLN A 38 -34.88 51.47 1.25
N SER A 39 -34.55 52.43 2.11
CA SER A 39 -33.44 52.43 3.05
C SER A 39 -33.62 51.27 4.05
N GLY A 40 -33.09 50.10 3.72
CA GLY A 40 -32.73 49.09 4.72
C GLY A 40 -31.34 49.43 5.25
N GLU A 41 -31.19 49.47 6.58
CA GLU A 41 -29.89 49.62 7.24
C GLU A 41 -28.86 48.69 6.59
N ALA A 42 -27.74 49.26 6.13
CA ALA A 42 -26.62 48.47 5.66
C ALA A 42 -26.11 47.64 6.84
N SER A 43 -26.42 46.34 6.84
CA SER A 43 -25.83 45.37 7.77
C SER A 43 -24.31 45.57 7.79
N ALA A 44 -23.74 45.67 8.99
CA ALA A 44 -22.30 45.83 9.15
C ALA A 44 -21.55 44.73 8.36
N PRO A 45 -20.39 45.04 7.76
CA PRO A 45 -19.61 44.06 7.01
C PRO A 45 -19.30 42.87 7.93
N THR A 46 -19.93 41.74 7.64
CA THR A 46 -19.84 40.52 8.47
C THR A 46 -18.97 39.51 7.74
N ILE A 47 -18.02 38.91 8.46
CA ILE A 47 -17.15 37.87 7.93
C ILE A 47 -18.01 36.65 7.62
N GLN A 48 -17.86 36.10 6.42
CA GLN A 48 -18.60 34.92 6.01
C GLN A 48 -17.65 33.74 5.95
N LEU A 49 -18.00 32.65 6.65
CA LEU A 49 -17.29 31.37 6.60
C LEU A 49 -18.28 30.27 6.25
N GLY A 50 -17.99 29.49 5.21
CA GLY A 50 -18.86 28.45 4.70
C GLY A 50 -18.09 27.16 4.45
N VAL A 51 -18.77 26.03 4.68
CA VAL A 51 -18.25 24.70 4.36
C VAL A 51 -19.03 24.13 3.19
N GLY A 52 -18.32 23.63 2.19
CA GLY A 52 -18.89 22.92 1.05
C GLY A 52 -18.16 21.62 0.75
N PRO A 53 -18.74 20.77 -0.10
CA PRO A 53 -18.02 19.63 -0.65
C PRO A 53 -16.75 20.14 -1.34
N GLY A 54 -15.59 19.60 -0.95
CA GLY A 54 -14.34 19.92 -1.61
C GLY A 54 -14.27 19.33 -3.03
N GLY A 55 -13.19 19.60 -3.77
CA GLY A 55 -13.07 19.34 -5.21
C GLY A 55 -13.46 17.94 -5.74
N MET A 56 -13.69 16.94 -4.88
CA MET A 56 -14.12 15.59 -5.24
C MET A 56 -15.64 15.37 -5.30
N GLN A 57 -16.45 16.26 -4.68
CA GLN A 57 -17.93 16.32 -4.69
C GLN A 57 -18.73 15.10 -4.21
N ARG A 58 -18.14 13.90 -4.20
CA ARG A 58 -18.74 12.63 -3.73
C ARG A 58 -17.77 11.94 -2.77
N HIS A 59 -18.30 11.25 -1.76
CA HIS A 59 -17.53 10.75 -0.62
C HIS A 59 -17.71 9.24 -0.42
N VAL A 60 -16.66 8.55 0.02
CA VAL A 60 -16.66 7.08 0.15
C VAL A 60 -16.78 6.67 1.63
N PRO A 61 -17.74 5.82 2.01
CA PRO A 61 -17.83 5.25 3.36
C PRO A 61 -16.51 4.64 3.85
N GLY A 62 -16.16 4.88 5.11
CA GLY A 62 -14.93 4.37 5.73
C GLY A 62 -13.63 5.02 5.25
N ARG A 63 -13.69 6.06 4.41
CA ARG A 63 -12.53 6.80 3.89
C ARG A 63 -12.58 8.27 4.27
N TRP A 64 -11.47 8.98 4.09
CA TRP A 64 -11.41 10.43 4.29
C TRP A 64 -12.02 11.20 3.13
N ALA A 65 -12.78 12.22 3.48
CA ALA A 65 -13.34 13.23 2.60
C ALA A 65 -12.65 14.57 2.82
N MET A 66 -12.48 15.32 1.73
CA MET A 66 -11.98 16.69 1.79
C MET A 66 -13.12 17.69 1.64
N LEU A 67 -13.31 18.55 2.64
CA LEU A 67 -14.25 19.66 2.60
C LEU A 67 -13.53 20.97 2.27
N ALA A 68 -14.16 21.83 1.47
CA ALA A 68 -13.70 23.18 1.21
C ALA A 68 -14.29 24.14 2.26
N VAL A 69 -13.42 24.91 2.90
CA VAL A 69 -13.75 25.98 3.83
C VAL A 69 -13.48 27.30 3.14
N GLY A 70 -14.53 27.93 2.62
CA GLY A 70 -14.46 29.23 1.96
C GLY A 70 -14.76 30.35 2.93
N GLY A 71 -13.87 31.34 3.02
CA GLY A 71 -14.03 32.51 3.88
C GLY A 71 -13.85 33.82 3.12
N SER A 72 -14.66 34.83 3.44
CA SER A 72 -14.51 36.20 2.93
C SER A 72 -14.54 37.20 4.08
N ASN A 73 -13.53 38.06 4.14
CA ASN A 73 -13.39 39.10 5.14
C ASN A 73 -13.56 40.49 4.49
N PRO A 74 -14.78 41.07 4.50
CA PRO A 74 -15.03 42.40 3.96
C PRO A 74 -14.58 43.54 4.91
N THR A 75 -14.02 43.22 6.09
CA THR A 75 -13.59 44.21 7.08
C THR A 75 -12.18 44.75 6.77
N ASP A 76 -11.79 45.81 7.47
CA ASP A 76 -10.49 46.48 7.37
C ASP A 76 -9.41 45.88 8.28
N GLN A 77 -9.72 44.80 8.99
CA GLN A 77 -8.82 44.14 9.93
C GLN A 77 -8.66 42.67 9.59
N ASP A 78 -7.44 42.16 9.76
CA ASP A 78 -7.16 40.73 9.70
C ASP A 78 -7.90 39.99 10.82
N ARG A 79 -8.39 38.79 10.52
CA ARG A 79 -9.26 38.03 11.43
C ARG A 79 -8.92 36.56 11.41
N GLU A 80 -8.95 35.92 12.58
CA GLU A 80 -8.93 34.46 12.68
C GLU A 80 -10.33 33.96 13.00
N GLU A 81 -10.83 33.04 12.19
CA GLU A 81 -12.16 32.44 12.36
C GLU A 81 -12.03 30.91 12.41
N THR A 82 -12.89 30.27 13.20
CA THR A 82 -12.95 28.80 13.29
C THR A 82 -14.31 28.32 12.82
N VAL A 83 -14.33 27.31 11.96
CA VAL A 83 -15.54 26.55 11.64
C VAL A 83 -15.41 25.15 12.19
N THR A 84 -16.49 24.61 12.73
CA THR A 84 -16.59 23.22 13.17
C THR A 84 -17.65 22.49 12.37
N VAL A 85 -17.46 21.18 12.21
CA VAL A 85 -18.30 20.29 11.45
C VAL A 85 -18.48 18.99 12.22
N SER A 86 -19.73 18.53 12.30
CA SER A 86 -20.11 17.19 12.76
C SER A 86 -20.78 16.44 11.60
N VAL A 87 -20.47 15.16 11.48
CA VAL A 87 -20.95 14.28 10.41
C VAL A 87 -22.00 13.33 10.97
N ASP A 88 -23.06 13.08 10.20
CA ASP A 88 -24.17 12.17 10.54
C ASP A 88 -24.89 12.48 11.87
N GLY A 89 -24.88 13.75 12.27
CA GLY A 89 -25.51 14.19 13.52
C GLY A 89 -24.75 13.77 14.79
N ASP A 90 -23.62 13.08 14.69
CA ASP A 90 -22.77 12.78 15.84
C ASP A 90 -22.06 14.05 16.31
N ALA A 91 -22.63 14.70 17.33
CA ALA A 91 -22.06 15.89 17.93
C ALA A 91 -20.89 15.59 18.90
N SER A 92 -20.63 14.31 19.22
CA SER A 92 -19.56 13.92 20.14
C SER A 92 -18.18 14.07 19.51
N VAL A 93 -18.06 13.97 18.18
CA VAL A 93 -16.81 14.24 17.46
C VAL A 93 -16.99 15.41 16.49
N GLN A 94 -16.12 16.41 16.63
CA GLN A 94 -16.11 17.59 15.79
C GLN A 94 -14.80 17.71 15.01
N TYR A 95 -14.92 18.12 13.76
CA TYR A 95 -13.80 18.46 12.88
C TYR A 95 -13.79 19.96 12.68
N ALA A 96 -12.65 20.61 12.90
CA ALA A 96 -12.59 22.05 12.95
C ALA A 96 -11.45 22.63 12.13
N ARG A 97 -11.69 23.73 11.43
CA ARG A 97 -10.67 24.45 10.68
C ARG A 97 -10.59 25.88 11.19
N ARG A 98 -9.38 26.28 11.62
CA ARG A 98 -9.03 27.67 11.92
C ARG A 98 -8.37 28.29 10.69
N VAL A 99 -8.88 29.42 10.25
CA VAL A 99 -8.39 30.12 9.05
C VAL A 99 -8.08 31.56 9.41
N TRP A 100 -6.89 32.02 9.00
CA TRP A 100 -6.54 33.43 9.00
C TRP A 100 -7.10 34.09 7.73
N LEU A 101 -7.94 35.11 7.88
CA LEU A 101 -8.60 35.84 6.80
C LEU A 101 -8.10 37.29 6.79
N PRO A 102 -7.21 37.65 5.84
CA PRO A 102 -6.72 39.02 5.72
C PRO A 102 -7.85 40.02 5.42
N ALA A 103 -7.66 41.28 5.81
CA ALA A 103 -8.58 42.36 5.50
C ALA A 103 -8.86 42.46 3.98
N GLY A 104 -10.13 42.55 3.60
CA GLY A 104 -10.58 42.67 2.20
C GLY A 104 -10.34 41.43 1.32
N ALA A 105 -9.95 40.29 1.89
CA ALA A 105 -9.58 39.10 1.13
C ALA A 105 -10.64 37.98 1.20
N SER A 106 -10.60 37.09 0.20
CA SER A 106 -11.30 35.81 0.23
C SER A 106 -10.29 34.68 0.12
N ARG A 107 -10.49 33.59 0.89
CA ARG A 107 -9.61 32.43 0.93
C ARG A 107 -10.40 31.14 0.92
N ILE A 108 -9.79 30.08 0.40
CA ILE A 108 -10.26 28.71 0.51
C ILE A 108 -9.22 27.93 1.28
N ALA A 109 -9.66 27.18 2.28
CA ALA A 109 -8.86 26.22 3.02
C ALA A 109 -9.51 24.83 2.93
N TRP A 110 -8.77 23.81 3.31
CA TRP A 110 -9.23 22.43 3.26
C TRP A 110 -9.39 21.84 4.67
N MET A 111 -10.43 21.05 4.88
CA MET A 111 -10.70 20.35 6.14
C MET A 111 -11.00 18.87 5.85
N PRO A 112 -10.08 17.96 6.20
CA PRO A 112 -10.33 16.54 6.14
C PRO A 112 -11.42 16.12 7.15
N VAL A 113 -12.31 15.22 6.75
CA VAL A 113 -13.28 14.59 7.65
C VAL A 113 -13.40 13.10 7.27
N PRO A 114 -13.35 12.15 8.23
CA PRO A 114 -13.62 10.75 7.94
C PRO A 114 -15.12 10.56 7.70
N ILE A 115 -15.44 9.69 6.75
CA ILE A 115 -16.82 9.27 6.49
C ILE A 115 -17.06 7.96 7.26
N PRO A 116 -18.16 7.84 8.02
CA PRO A 116 -18.51 6.61 8.71
C PRO A 116 -18.54 5.41 7.76
N SER A 117 -18.09 4.25 8.23
CA SER A 117 -18.13 3.01 7.45
C SER A 117 -19.48 2.30 7.54
N ASP A 118 -20.22 2.52 8.63
CA ASP A 118 -21.49 1.90 8.98
C ASP A 118 -22.69 2.66 8.39
N ILE A 119 -22.63 2.91 7.08
CA ILE A 119 -23.69 3.60 6.35
C ILE A 119 -24.68 2.58 5.77
N ALA A 120 -25.98 2.88 5.87
CA ALA A 120 -27.02 1.98 5.37
C ALA A 120 -26.89 1.74 3.84
N PRO A 121 -27.13 0.51 3.34
CA PRO A 121 -26.92 0.17 1.93
C PRO A 121 -27.74 1.00 0.93
N ASP A 122 -28.83 1.62 1.35
CA ASP A 122 -29.70 2.49 0.56
C ASP A 122 -29.42 3.99 0.74
N GLN A 123 -28.66 4.38 1.76
CA GLN A 123 -28.34 5.78 2.04
C GLN A 123 -27.33 6.33 1.02
N THR A 124 -27.71 7.41 0.33
CA THR A 124 -26.87 8.10 -0.67
C THR A 124 -26.44 9.50 -0.22
N LEU A 125 -27.01 10.00 0.87
CA LEU A 125 -26.73 11.31 1.43
C LEU A 125 -26.34 11.16 2.89
N LEU A 126 -25.34 11.91 3.31
CA LEU A 126 -24.86 11.96 4.68
C LEU A 126 -25.03 13.38 5.22
N ASP A 127 -25.63 13.53 6.40
CA ASP A 127 -25.86 14.85 6.96
C ASP A 127 -24.58 15.46 7.50
N LEU A 128 -24.42 16.76 7.23
CA LEU A 128 -23.28 17.56 7.64
C LEU A 128 -23.79 18.80 8.36
N THR A 129 -23.42 18.97 9.62
CA THR A 129 -23.76 20.19 10.36
C THR A 129 -22.49 21.00 10.60
N SER A 130 -22.48 22.26 10.16
CA SER A 130 -21.38 23.20 10.38
C SER A 130 -21.78 24.36 11.30
N MET A 131 -20.86 24.82 12.12
CA MET A 131 -21.02 25.95 13.06
C MET A 131 -19.80 26.87 13.02
N GLN A 132 -20.02 28.18 13.10
CA GLN A 132 -18.91 29.15 13.22
C GLN A 132 -18.68 29.50 14.69
N ILE A 133 -17.41 29.41 15.11
CA ILE A 133 -16.97 29.66 16.48
C ILE A 133 -16.00 30.85 16.48
N ARG A 134 -16.30 31.85 17.31
CA ARG A 134 -15.40 32.94 17.66
C ARG A 134 -14.73 32.64 18.99
N HIS A 135 -13.43 32.90 19.07
CA HIS A 135 -12.74 32.93 20.35
C HIS A 135 -12.78 34.37 20.87
N SER A 136 -13.40 34.59 22.04
CA SER A 136 -13.34 35.89 22.72
C SER A 136 -11.93 36.13 23.26
N ALA A 137 -11.59 37.39 23.57
CA ALA A 137 -10.32 37.76 24.20
C ALA A 137 -10.06 37.05 25.54
N ASP A 138 -11.13 36.56 26.20
CA ASP A 138 -11.08 35.79 27.45
C ASP A 138 -10.97 34.26 27.23
N GLY A 139 -10.82 33.80 25.98
CA GLY A 139 -10.70 32.38 25.62
C GLY A 139 -12.03 31.59 25.58
N VAL A 140 -13.17 32.26 25.79
CA VAL A 140 -14.51 31.64 25.73
C VAL A 140 -14.98 31.52 24.27
N GLU A 141 -15.44 30.33 23.88
CA GLU A 141 -16.07 30.07 22.58
C GLU A 141 -17.46 30.74 22.50
N GLN A 142 -17.65 31.59 21.50
CA GLN A 142 -18.93 32.21 21.18
C GLN A 142 -19.40 31.75 19.80
N PHE A 143 -20.64 31.25 19.71
CA PHE A 143 -21.26 30.88 18.44
C PHE A 143 -21.61 32.14 17.64
N GLN A 144 -21.29 32.14 16.34
CA GLN A 144 -21.75 33.16 15.41
C GLN A 144 -22.93 32.63 14.59
N ASP A 145 -23.94 33.48 14.42
CA ASP A 145 -25.04 33.19 13.51
C ASP A 145 -24.55 33.22 12.06
N ASN A 146 -25.03 32.28 11.26
CA ASN A 146 -24.79 32.25 9.82
C ASN A 146 -25.54 33.41 9.11
N PRO A 147 -25.36 33.62 7.79
CA PRO A 147 -26.03 34.70 7.04
C PRO A 147 -27.57 34.66 7.06
N VAL A 148 -28.17 33.57 7.56
CA VAL A 148 -29.63 33.38 7.70
C VAL A 148 -30.07 33.53 9.17
N GLY A 149 -29.18 33.94 10.08
CA GLY A 149 -29.49 34.16 11.49
C GLY A 149 -29.57 32.87 12.33
N MET A 150 -28.99 31.76 11.86
CA MET A 150 -29.00 30.47 12.56
C MET A 150 -27.57 30.05 12.96
N PRO A 151 -27.34 29.53 14.17
CA PRO A 151 -26.00 29.13 14.63
C PRO A 151 -25.47 27.84 13.98
N LYS A 152 -26.34 27.11 13.25
CA LYS A 152 -26.04 25.85 12.58
C LYS A 152 -26.45 25.93 11.11
N THR A 153 -25.56 25.51 10.23
CA THR A 153 -25.85 25.29 8.80
C THR A 153 -25.81 23.78 8.55
N SER A 154 -26.93 23.21 8.08
CA SER A 154 -26.99 21.80 7.68
C SER A 154 -26.86 21.68 6.16
N ARG A 155 -26.08 20.70 5.71
CA ARG A 155 -25.90 20.31 4.30
C ARG A 155 -25.89 18.79 4.22
N SER A 156 -26.02 18.25 3.01
CA SER A 156 -25.84 16.82 2.78
C SER A 156 -24.64 16.59 1.87
N LEU A 157 -23.84 15.58 2.21
CA LEU A 157 -22.74 15.08 1.40
C LEU A 157 -23.24 13.93 0.55
N LEU A 158 -22.91 13.94 -0.75
CA LEU A 158 -23.27 12.84 -1.65
C LEU A 158 -22.28 11.69 -1.45
N LEU A 159 -22.80 10.50 -1.21
CA LEU A 159 -22.00 9.29 -1.05
C LEU A 159 -21.83 8.58 -2.39
N SER A 160 -20.67 7.97 -2.56
CA SER A 160 -20.34 7.10 -3.68
C SER A 160 -20.16 5.67 -3.18
N LYS A 161 -20.68 4.72 -3.96
CA LYS A 161 -20.59 3.29 -3.69
C LYS A 161 -19.80 2.53 -4.76
N GLU A 162 -19.15 3.25 -5.67
CA GLU A 162 -18.30 2.66 -6.70
C GLU A 162 -17.14 1.87 -6.07
N GLN A 163 -16.85 0.68 -6.61
CA GLN A 163 -15.75 -0.17 -6.13
C GLN A 163 -14.38 0.43 -6.45
N SER A 164 -14.28 1.20 -7.54
CA SER A 164 -13.12 2.00 -7.87
C SER A 164 -13.54 3.42 -8.20
N ARG A 165 -12.73 4.40 -7.75
CA ARG A 165 -12.97 5.81 -8.01
C ARG A 165 -11.82 6.42 -8.77
N ALA A 166 -12.13 6.88 -9.98
CA ALA A 166 -11.23 7.59 -10.85
C ALA A 166 -11.43 9.12 -10.75
N ALA A 167 -10.31 9.84 -10.80
CA ALA A 167 -10.28 11.28 -10.99
C ALA A 167 -9.48 11.63 -12.24
N ILE A 168 -9.77 12.79 -12.83
CA ILE A 168 -9.02 13.33 -13.97
C ILE A 168 -8.46 14.72 -13.67
N ILE A 169 -7.21 14.92 -14.09
CA ILE A 169 -6.46 16.17 -14.03
C ILE A 169 -6.23 16.65 -15.47
N LEU A 170 -6.97 17.69 -15.87
CA LEU A 170 -6.91 18.33 -17.17
C LEU A 170 -6.29 19.73 -17.07
N ASP A 171 -5.89 20.30 -18.21
CA ASP A 171 -5.41 21.68 -18.27
C ASP A 171 -6.48 22.66 -17.79
N GLN A 172 -6.03 23.73 -17.14
CA GLN A 172 -6.90 24.86 -16.83
C GLN A 172 -6.87 25.84 -17.98
N VAL A 173 -7.97 25.83 -18.71
CA VAL A 173 -8.16 26.62 -19.91
C VAL A 173 -9.08 27.79 -19.59
N ALA A 174 -8.77 28.98 -20.09
CA ALA A 174 -9.67 30.11 -19.95
C ALA A 174 -11.01 29.80 -20.64
N ALA A 175 -12.14 30.27 -20.11
CA ALA A 175 -13.45 30.06 -20.74
C ALA A 175 -13.52 30.55 -22.20
N THR A 176 -12.59 31.43 -22.61
CA THR A 176 -12.48 31.96 -23.97
C THR A 176 -11.62 31.12 -24.91
N ASP A 177 -10.82 30.17 -24.42
CA ASP A 177 -9.97 29.31 -25.25
C ASP A 177 -10.74 28.04 -25.67
N GLN A 178 -11.34 28.13 -26.86
CA GLN A 178 -12.19 27.08 -27.42
C GLN A 178 -11.39 25.81 -27.73
N ALA A 179 -10.17 25.94 -28.26
CA ALA A 179 -9.38 24.78 -28.66
C ALA A 179 -8.94 23.94 -27.45
N GLY A 180 -8.52 24.61 -26.36
CA GLY A 180 -8.20 23.90 -25.12
C GLY A 180 -9.42 23.25 -24.47
N ASN A 181 -10.60 23.88 -24.55
CA ASN A 181 -11.85 23.29 -24.05
C ASN A 181 -12.28 22.06 -24.87
N GLU A 182 -12.25 22.14 -26.20
CA GLU A 182 -12.54 21.00 -27.10
C GLU A 182 -11.59 19.82 -26.84
N ARG A 183 -10.30 20.09 -26.64
CA ARG A 183 -9.31 19.05 -26.29
C ARG A 183 -9.60 18.41 -24.92
N ASN A 184 -9.95 19.22 -23.92
CA ASN A 184 -10.30 18.72 -22.59
C ASN A 184 -11.58 17.86 -22.62
N GLU A 185 -12.57 18.23 -23.44
CA GLU A 185 -13.79 17.44 -23.67
C GLU A 185 -13.45 16.11 -24.36
N GLU A 186 -12.63 16.12 -25.41
CA GLU A 186 -12.19 14.91 -26.12
C GLU A 186 -11.46 13.91 -25.20
N ILE A 187 -10.54 14.40 -24.36
CA ILE A 187 -9.85 13.57 -23.36
C ILE A 187 -10.85 13.00 -22.34
N ALA A 188 -11.76 13.83 -21.82
CA ALA A 188 -12.74 13.41 -20.85
C ALA A 188 -13.69 12.33 -21.41
N ASP A 189 -14.13 12.48 -22.67
CA ASP A 189 -15.01 11.53 -23.34
C ASP A 189 -14.34 10.16 -23.51
N VAL A 190 -13.08 10.14 -23.94
CA VAL A 190 -12.28 8.90 -24.07
C VAL A 190 -12.16 8.22 -22.71
N VAL A 191 -11.71 8.93 -21.68
CA VAL A 191 -11.53 8.38 -20.33
C VAL A 191 -12.85 7.85 -19.75
N ASN A 192 -13.97 8.56 -19.97
CA ASN A 192 -15.29 8.09 -19.55
C ASN A 192 -15.69 6.80 -20.30
N ALA A 193 -15.44 6.73 -21.62
CA ALA A 193 -15.71 5.52 -22.40
C ALA A 193 -14.91 4.32 -21.87
N GLY A 194 -13.63 4.51 -21.52
CA GLY A 194 -12.81 3.45 -20.93
C GLY A 194 -13.33 2.97 -19.58
N ARG A 195 -13.78 3.88 -18.73
CA ARG A 195 -14.38 3.52 -17.44
C ARG A 195 -15.70 2.79 -17.60
N ASP A 196 -16.55 3.22 -18.53
CA ASP A 196 -17.87 2.64 -18.78
C ASP A 196 -17.78 1.19 -19.31
N ILE A 197 -16.62 0.77 -19.85
CA ILE A 197 -16.35 -0.64 -20.20
C ILE A 197 -16.29 -1.53 -18.95
N GLU A 198 -15.68 -1.04 -17.86
CA GLU A 198 -15.42 -1.83 -16.65
C GLU A 198 -16.58 -1.73 -15.64
N VAL A 199 -17.25 -0.58 -15.56
CA VAL A 199 -18.36 -0.36 -14.62
C VAL A 199 -19.62 -1.08 -15.13
N GLN A 200 -19.79 -2.35 -14.74
CA GLN A 200 -20.97 -3.18 -15.09
C GLN A 200 -22.26 -2.76 -14.36
N ASP A 201 -22.20 -1.79 -13.44
CA ASP A 201 -23.37 -1.34 -12.66
C ASP A 201 -24.11 -0.21 -13.41
N ASN A 202 -25.44 -0.29 -13.48
CA ASN A 202 -26.30 0.70 -14.15
C ASN A 202 -26.32 2.09 -13.46
N ARG A 203 -25.46 2.30 -12.46
CA ARG A 203 -25.28 3.53 -11.70
C ARG A 203 -23.90 4.09 -11.98
N VAL A 204 -23.70 4.60 -13.19
CA VAL A 204 -22.49 5.35 -13.55
C VAL A 204 -22.47 6.65 -12.75
N GLU A 205 -21.68 6.70 -11.69
CA GLU A 205 -21.43 7.95 -10.99
C GLU A 205 -20.32 8.67 -11.78
N GLY A 206 -20.59 9.83 -12.40
CA GLY A 206 -19.62 10.53 -13.25
C GLY A 206 -18.23 10.70 -12.61
N MET A 207 -17.18 10.78 -13.44
CA MET A 207 -15.79 10.84 -12.99
C MET A 207 -15.53 12.09 -12.13
N VAL A 208 -14.57 12.00 -11.21
CA VAL A 208 -14.17 13.14 -10.41
C VAL A 208 -13.27 14.08 -11.22
N HIS A 209 -13.81 15.21 -11.67
CA HIS A 209 -13.01 16.26 -12.30
C HIS A 209 -12.31 17.10 -11.23
N VAL A 210 -10.98 17.06 -11.20
CA VAL A 210 -10.19 17.95 -10.33
C VAL A 210 -10.13 19.33 -10.96
N GLN A 211 -11.00 20.24 -10.55
CA GLN A 211 -11.08 21.59 -11.15
C GLN A 211 -10.18 22.63 -10.47
N GLY A 212 -9.69 22.35 -9.25
CA GLY A 212 -8.84 23.26 -8.49
C GLY A 212 -7.44 23.43 -9.07
N HIS A 213 -6.84 24.61 -8.90
CA HIS A 213 -5.43 24.87 -9.25
C HIS A 213 -4.47 24.04 -8.38
N PHE A 214 -4.86 23.82 -7.13
CA PHE A 214 -4.07 23.11 -6.13
C PHE A 214 -4.83 21.88 -5.66
N LEU A 215 -4.12 20.76 -5.47
CA LEU A 215 -4.72 19.58 -4.83
C LEU A 215 -4.82 19.81 -3.31
N PRO A 216 -5.67 19.05 -2.60
CA PRO A 216 -5.72 19.14 -1.15
C PRO A 216 -4.34 18.82 -0.54
N ALA A 217 -3.80 19.77 0.23
CA ALA A 217 -2.49 19.70 0.89
C ALA A 217 -2.33 18.58 1.94
N SER A 218 -3.43 17.92 2.33
CA SER A 218 -3.47 16.98 3.44
C SER A 218 -2.97 15.59 3.04
N PRO A 219 -2.26 14.86 3.93
CA PRO A 219 -1.84 13.47 3.69
C PRO A 219 -2.99 12.51 3.36
N VAL A 220 -4.19 12.80 3.84
CA VAL A 220 -5.41 11.98 3.61
C VAL A 220 -6.27 12.53 2.46
N GLY A 221 -5.79 13.55 1.74
CA GLY A 221 -6.58 14.27 0.75
C GLY A 221 -7.02 13.45 -0.46
N LEU A 222 -6.27 12.40 -0.79
CA LEU A 222 -6.51 11.50 -1.91
C LEU A 222 -7.09 10.14 -1.50
N ASP A 223 -7.46 9.95 -0.23
CA ASP A 223 -7.89 8.63 0.30
C ASP A 223 -9.15 8.09 -0.41
N ALA A 224 -10.07 8.98 -0.81
CA ALA A 224 -11.29 8.63 -1.54
C ALA A 224 -11.08 8.30 -3.03
N ILE A 225 -9.87 8.48 -3.57
CA ILE A 225 -9.53 8.24 -4.98
C ILE A 225 -8.58 7.04 -5.07
N ASP A 226 -8.87 6.15 -6.02
CA ASP A 226 -8.05 4.96 -6.28
C ASP A 226 -7.24 5.10 -7.57
N GLN A 227 -7.75 5.85 -8.54
CA GLN A 227 -7.15 6.05 -9.86
C GLN A 227 -7.14 7.54 -10.22
N ILE A 228 -6.05 8.02 -10.83
CA ILE A 228 -5.91 9.39 -11.33
C ILE A 228 -5.39 9.36 -12.76
N VAL A 229 -6.16 9.93 -13.69
CA VAL A 229 -5.70 10.21 -15.05
C VAL A 229 -5.11 11.61 -15.08
N ILE A 230 -3.89 11.74 -15.61
CA ILE A 230 -3.18 13.01 -15.74
C ILE A 230 -2.91 13.25 -17.22
N ALA A 231 -3.53 14.32 -17.73
CA ALA A 231 -3.40 14.78 -19.10
C ALA A 231 -3.08 16.29 -19.11
N SER A 232 -2.15 16.70 -18.24
CA SER A 232 -1.76 18.10 -18.06
C SER A 232 -0.47 18.21 -17.23
N ASP A 233 0.37 19.18 -17.60
CA ASP A 233 1.59 19.54 -16.87
C ASP A 233 1.34 20.43 -15.64
N ARG A 234 0.09 20.82 -15.37
CA ARG A 234 -0.21 21.75 -14.26
C ARG A 234 0.22 21.23 -12.87
N ILE A 235 0.43 19.92 -12.73
CA ILE A 235 0.98 19.32 -11.51
C ILE A 235 2.37 19.87 -11.13
N LEU A 236 3.12 20.39 -12.11
CA LEU A 236 4.40 21.05 -11.89
C LEU A 236 4.30 22.33 -11.06
N ASN A 237 3.13 22.97 -11.04
CA ASN A 237 2.91 24.24 -10.37
C ASN A 237 2.60 24.10 -8.87
N ASP A 238 2.46 22.87 -8.36
CA ASP A 238 2.08 22.58 -6.98
C ASP A 238 3.00 21.50 -6.38
N THR A 239 4.11 21.94 -5.78
CA THR A 239 5.11 21.04 -5.19
C THR A 239 4.56 20.21 -4.04
N LEU A 240 3.60 20.74 -3.28
CA LEU A 240 2.98 20.03 -2.16
C LEU A 240 2.01 18.97 -2.69
N ALA A 241 1.19 19.30 -3.69
CA ALA A 241 0.36 18.31 -4.36
C ALA A 241 1.17 17.18 -4.98
N LEU A 242 2.30 17.51 -5.59
CA LEU A 242 3.18 16.52 -6.18
C LEU A 242 3.69 15.52 -5.14
N SER A 243 4.17 16.00 -3.98
CA SER A 243 4.63 15.09 -2.91
C SER A 243 3.49 14.24 -2.34
N ARG A 244 2.27 14.78 -2.24
CA ARG A 244 1.08 14.00 -1.85
C ARG A 244 0.70 12.96 -2.89
N LEU A 245 0.78 13.31 -4.18
CA LEU A 245 0.50 12.40 -5.28
C LEU A 245 1.54 11.28 -5.38
N GLN A 246 2.82 11.60 -5.18
CA GLN A 246 3.90 10.63 -5.03
C GLN A 246 3.63 9.67 -3.89
N SER A 247 3.42 10.19 -2.67
CA SER A 247 3.11 9.36 -1.48
C SER A 247 1.88 8.46 -1.71
N TRP A 248 0.83 9.00 -2.32
CA TRP A 248 -0.39 8.24 -2.67
C TRP A 248 -0.13 7.14 -3.72
N LEU A 249 0.60 7.45 -4.79
CA LEU A 249 1.01 6.48 -5.83
C LEU A 249 1.79 5.33 -5.19
N GLN A 250 2.82 5.65 -4.41
CA GLN A 250 3.62 4.67 -3.69
C GLN A 250 2.81 3.81 -2.71
N ALA A 251 1.81 4.39 -2.05
CA ALA A 251 0.91 3.70 -1.13
C ALA A 251 -0.10 2.79 -1.83
N GLY A 252 -0.20 2.87 -3.17
CA GLY A 252 -1.04 2.00 -3.97
C GLY A 252 -1.95 2.70 -4.98
N GLY A 253 -1.89 4.02 -5.12
CA GLY A 253 -2.64 4.72 -6.16
C GLY A 253 -2.25 4.27 -7.56
N GLN A 254 -3.17 4.41 -8.52
CA GLN A 254 -2.90 4.13 -9.92
C GLN A 254 -2.93 5.42 -10.73
N VAL A 255 -1.89 5.68 -11.50
CA VAL A 255 -1.81 6.85 -12.37
C VAL A 255 -1.91 6.40 -13.83
N TRP A 256 -2.71 7.09 -14.62
CA TRP A 256 -2.61 7.02 -16.08
C TRP A 256 -2.01 8.32 -16.58
N LEU A 257 -0.80 8.24 -17.15
CA LEU A 257 -0.11 9.36 -17.79
C LEU A 257 -0.34 9.32 -19.30
N MET A 258 -1.00 10.35 -19.81
CA MET A 258 -1.16 10.57 -21.25
C MET A 258 0.07 11.32 -21.77
N THR A 259 1.04 10.60 -22.31
CA THR A 259 2.39 11.11 -22.66
C THR A 259 2.37 12.10 -23.83
N ASP A 260 1.31 12.07 -24.64
CA ASP A 260 1.02 13.10 -25.63
C ASP A 260 0.74 14.45 -24.97
N GLN A 261 0.05 14.47 -23.82
CA GLN A 261 -0.31 15.69 -23.08
C GLN A 261 0.68 16.07 -21.96
N VAL A 262 1.41 15.10 -21.40
CA VAL A 262 2.30 15.28 -20.24
C VAL A 262 3.76 15.31 -20.70
N SER A 263 4.50 16.35 -20.31
CA SER A 263 5.91 16.46 -20.64
C SER A 263 6.77 15.43 -19.89
N PRO A 264 7.92 15.01 -20.47
CA PRO A 264 8.86 14.14 -19.76
C PRO A 264 9.41 14.73 -18.45
N GLU A 265 9.37 16.05 -18.30
CA GLU A 265 9.75 16.74 -17.06
C GLU A 265 8.71 16.52 -15.96
N ALA A 266 7.42 16.73 -16.27
CA ALA A 266 6.32 16.44 -15.34
C ALA A 266 6.28 14.97 -14.93
N ALA A 267 6.45 14.05 -15.89
CA ALA A 267 6.54 12.62 -15.61
C ALA A 267 7.74 12.30 -14.69
N ARG A 268 8.93 12.85 -14.96
CA ARG A 268 10.11 12.64 -14.11
C ARG A 268 9.94 13.23 -12.71
N MET A 269 9.29 14.39 -12.57
CA MET A 269 9.01 14.97 -11.27
C MET A 269 8.04 14.10 -10.46
N LEU A 270 7.05 13.46 -11.09
CA LEU A 270 6.15 12.54 -10.40
C LEU A 270 6.81 11.19 -10.05
N LEU A 271 7.64 10.65 -10.95
CA LEU A 271 8.15 9.28 -10.83
C LEU A 271 9.54 9.19 -10.21
N GLY A 272 10.31 10.28 -10.21
CA GLY A 272 11.71 10.28 -9.80
C GLY A 272 12.52 9.26 -10.61
N ASP A 273 13.27 8.43 -9.90
CA ASP A 273 14.10 7.37 -10.48
C ASP A 273 13.28 6.22 -11.09
N ALA A 274 11.97 6.13 -10.82
CA ALA A 274 11.09 5.15 -11.45
C ALA A 274 10.68 5.53 -12.89
N MET A 275 11.18 6.65 -13.42
CA MET A 275 10.96 7.06 -14.80
C MET A 275 11.54 6.01 -15.77
N CYS A 276 10.67 5.43 -16.59
CA CYS A 276 10.98 4.24 -17.40
C CYS A 276 10.96 4.48 -18.91
N TYR A 277 10.90 5.73 -19.38
CA TYR A 277 10.89 6.03 -20.80
C TYR A 277 11.65 7.30 -21.17
N SER A 278 12.06 7.37 -22.44
CA SER A 278 12.62 8.57 -23.08
C SER A 278 11.95 8.84 -24.41
N VAL A 279 11.59 10.09 -24.67
CA VAL A 279 10.96 10.51 -25.93
C VAL A 279 12.01 10.62 -27.03
N VAL A 280 11.73 9.99 -28.17
CA VAL A 280 12.54 10.08 -29.39
C VAL A 280 12.07 11.26 -30.22
N ASP A 281 10.80 11.24 -30.61
CA ASP A 281 10.12 12.32 -31.33
C ASP A 281 8.59 12.20 -31.22
N ARG A 282 7.89 13.13 -31.88
CA ARG A 282 6.43 13.23 -31.94
C ARG A 282 6.04 13.27 -33.41
N VAL A 283 5.09 12.41 -33.81
CA VAL A 283 4.61 12.31 -35.18
C VAL A 283 3.08 12.41 -35.23
N GLU A 284 2.55 12.82 -36.36
CA GLU A 284 1.11 12.91 -36.61
C GLU A 284 0.67 11.74 -37.51
N LEU A 285 -0.29 10.94 -37.06
CA LEU A 285 -0.78 9.76 -37.77
C LEU A 285 -2.25 9.92 -38.16
N ASN A 286 -2.58 9.60 -39.42
CA ASN A 286 -3.96 9.49 -39.91
C ASN A 286 -4.45 8.04 -39.95
N GLU A 287 -3.53 7.08 -39.87
CA GLU A 287 -3.77 5.64 -39.91
C GLU A 287 -2.89 5.00 -38.83
N ILE A 288 -3.45 4.10 -38.04
CA ILE A 288 -2.76 3.39 -36.96
C ILE A 288 -3.15 1.91 -37.02
N GLU A 289 -2.17 1.03 -36.91
CA GLU A 289 -2.38 -0.39 -36.67
C GLU A 289 -1.84 -0.73 -35.28
N PHE A 290 -2.75 -1.09 -34.37
CA PHE A 290 -2.40 -1.54 -33.04
C PHE A 290 -2.11 -3.04 -33.05
N GLU A 291 -0.95 -3.42 -32.55
CA GLU A 291 -0.60 -4.82 -32.30
C GLU A 291 -0.75 -5.11 -30.80
N THR A 292 -1.55 -6.11 -30.45
CA THR A 292 -1.76 -6.56 -29.06
C THR A 292 -1.34 -8.02 -28.88
N VAL A 293 -0.64 -8.29 -27.78
CA VAL A 293 -0.26 -9.64 -27.36
C VAL A 293 -1.29 -10.12 -26.35
N ASP A 294 -2.18 -11.03 -26.76
CA ASP A 294 -3.14 -11.64 -25.84
C ASP A 294 -2.45 -12.73 -25.01
N VAL A 295 -2.16 -12.43 -23.74
CA VAL A 295 -1.51 -13.34 -22.79
C VAL A 295 -2.48 -14.45 -22.32
N THR A 296 -3.80 -14.26 -22.50
CA THR A 296 -4.83 -15.15 -21.94
C THR A 296 -5.31 -16.22 -22.92
N HIS A 297 -5.15 -16.00 -24.23
CA HIS A 297 -5.54 -16.95 -25.27
C HIS A 297 -4.33 -17.47 -26.04
N SER A 298 -3.72 -18.54 -25.50
CA SER A 298 -2.60 -19.24 -26.13
C SER A 298 -2.98 -19.80 -27.51
N GLY A 299 -2.33 -19.31 -28.57
CA GLY A 299 -2.40 -19.84 -29.94
C GLY A 299 -2.92 -18.89 -31.02
N ALA A 300 -3.47 -17.73 -30.66
CA ALA A 300 -3.76 -16.66 -31.61
C ALA A 300 -2.49 -15.82 -31.85
N GLY A 301 -2.21 -15.49 -33.12
CA GLY A 301 -1.20 -14.47 -33.43
C GLY A 301 -1.59 -13.11 -32.83
N PRO A 302 -0.73 -12.08 -32.96
CA PRO A 302 -1.06 -10.74 -32.49
C PRO A 302 -2.43 -10.30 -33.05
N THR A 303 -3.26 -9.72 -32.18
CA THR A 303 -4.52 -9.14 -32.63
C THR A 303 -4.23 -7.75 -33.15
N ILE A 304 -4.62 -7.51 -34.41
CA ILE A 304 -4.39 -6.25 -35.12
C ILE A 304 -5.72 -5.50 -35.23
N ASP A 305 -5.76 -4.29 -34.69
CA ASP A 305 -6.89 -3.37 -34.81
C ASP A 305 -6.45 -2.10 -35.53
N ALA A 306 -7.19 -1.72 -36.58
CA ALA A 306 -6.87 -0.56 -37.39
C ALA A 306 -7.74 0.64 -37.03
N TRP A 307 -7.15 1.82 -37.02
CA TRP A 307 -7.80 3.11 -36.82
C TRP A 307 -7.46 4.06 -37.98
N SER A 308 -8.43 4.88 -38.41
CA SER A 308 -8.20 5.87 -39.45
C SER A 308 -9.07 7.12 -39.28
N SER A 309 -8.49 8.29 -39.55
CA SER A 309 -9.19 9.58 -39.49
C SER A 309 -8.60 10.61 -40.47
N GLU A 310 -9.43 11.56 -40.92
CA GLU A 310 -8.96 12.73 -41.67
C GLU A 310 -8.21 13.73 -40.80
N ARG A 311 -8.42 13.70 -39.48
CA ARG A 311 -7.72 14.56 -38.51
C ARG A 311 -6.61 13.76 -37.85
N PRO A 312 -5.34 14.13 -38.05
CA PRO A 312 -4.23 13.37 -37.48
C PRO A 312 -4.27 13.39 -35.95
N VAL A 313 -3.83 12.30 -35.35
CA VAL A 313 -3.58 12.21 -33.92
C VAL A 313 -2.08 12.20 -33.66
N GLU A 314 -1.69 12.78 -32.53
CA GLU A 314 -0.30 12.77 -32.11
C GLU A 314 0.09 11.39 -31.58
N PHE A 315 1.29 10.93 -31.97
CA PHE A 315 1.93 9.75 -31.45
C PHE A 315 3.35 10.09 -30.97
N VAL A 316 3.61 9.84 -29.69
CA VAL A 316 4.90 10.09 -29.05
C VAL A 316 5.73 8.81 -29.07
N ARG A 317 6.76 8.74 -29.90
CA ARG A 317 7.62 7.55 -29.95
C ARG A 317 8.59 7.56 -28.78
N VAL A 318 8.59 6.47 -28.01
CA VAL A 318 9.41 6.35 -26.79
C VAL A 318 10.21 5.06 -26.79
N PHE A 319 11.41 5.12 -26.22
CA PHE A 319 12.06 3.92 -25.69
C PHE A 319 11.60 3.72 -24.25
N THR A 320 11.29 2.48 -23.88
CA THR A 320 10.95 2.12 -22.50
C THR A 320 11.77 0.93 -22.00
N ASP A 321 12.10 0.93 -20.71
CA ASP A 321 12.67 -0.21 -20.00
C ASP A 321 11.60 -1.11 -19.35
N SER A 322 10.32 -0.80 -19.54
CA SER A 322 9.24 -1.61 -18.99
C SER A 322 9.17 -2.98 -19.68
N ALA A 323 9.07 -4.03 -18.86
CA ALA A 323 8.77 -5.38 -19.33
C ALA A 323 7.28 -5.56 -19.71
N ASP A 324 6.39 -4.69 -19.24
CA ASP A 324 4.94 -4.79 -19.38
C ASP A 324 4.42 -3.87 -20.50
N VAL A 325 4.77 -4.15 -21.75
CA VAL A 325 4.20 -3.47 -22.93
C VAL A 325 2.89 -4.13 -23.33
N LEU A 326 1.80 -3.37 -23.31
CA LEU A 326 0.44 -3.87 -23.55
C LEU A 326 0.06 -3.87 -25.04
N CYS A 327 0.50 -2.85 -25.78
CA CYS A 327 0.31 -2.75 -27.22
C CYS A 327 1.37 -1.88 -27.88
N THR A 328 1.59 -2.11 -29.17
CA THR A 328 2.53 -1.38 -30.02
C THR A 328 1.86 -0.82 -31.27
N VAL A 329 2.48 0.20 -31.85
CA VAL A 329 2.18 0.76 -33.18
C VAL A 329 3.51 0.88 -33.91
N ASP A 330 3.66 0.21 -35.05
CA ASP A 330 4.92 0.12 -35.80
C ASP A 330 6.13 -0.27 -34.93
N ASP A 331 5.99 -1.30 -34.08
CA ASP A 331 6.96 -1.75 -33.06
C ASP A 331 7.29 -0.74 -31.94
N TRP A 332 6.68 0.46 -31.95
CA TRP A 332 6.83 1.43 -30.88
C TRP A 332 5.78 1.23 -29.78
N PRO A 333 6.14 1.33 -28.49
CA PRO A 333 5.18 1.20 -27.40
C PRO A 333 4.04 2.22 -27.49
N ALA A 334 2.81 1.74 -27.62
CA ALA A 334 1.58 2.54 -27.65
C ALA A 334 0.93 2.64 -26.25
N ALA A 335 1.01 1.55 -25.49
CA ALA A 335 0.69 1.52 -24.06
C ALA A 335 1.57 0.54 -23.30
N PHE A 336 2.00 0.93 -22.09
CA PHE A 336 2.84 0.11 -21.22
C PHE A 336 2.66 0.49 -19.74
N ILE A 337 3.06 -0.39 -18.82
CA ILE A 337 2.87 -0.19 -17.37
C ILE A 337 4.22 -0.13 -16.66
N LYS A 338 4.33 0.67 -15.60
CA LYS A 338 5.43 0.59 -14.63
C LYS A 338 4.89 0.47 -13.21
N LYS A 339 5.46 -0.40 -12.38
CA LYS A 339 5.17 -0.46 -10.95
C LYS A 339 5.96 0.60 -10.20
N VAL A 340 5.30 1.28 -9.25
CA VAL A 340 5.92 2.30 -8.40
C VAL A 340 5.45 2.07 -6.96
N GLY A 341 6.31 1.45 -6.15
CA GLY A 341 5.91 0.93 -4.85
C GLY A 341 4.73 -0.04 -4.98
N ARG A 342 3.63 0.22 -4.26
CA ARG A 342 2.40 -0.59 -4.38
C ARG A 342 1.47 -0.12 -5.49
N GLY A 343 1.76 1.02 -6.09
CA GLY A 343 1.00 1.62 -7.18
C GLY A 343 1.49 1.17 -8.53
N SER A 344 0.82 1.67 -9.55
CA SER A 344 1.23 1.45 -10.94
C SER A 344 0.91 2.66 -11.78
N VAL A 345 1.70 2.83 -12.83
CA VAL A 345 1.55 3.91 -13.80
C VAL A 345 1.30 3.27 -15.16
N LEU A 346 0.15 3.55 -15.75
CA LEU A 346 -0.15 3.25 -17.15
C LEU A 346 0.30 4.45 -17.99
N PHE A 347 1.07 4.20 -19.03
CA PHE A 347 1.46 5.20 -20.01
C PHE A 347 0.71 4.93 -21.30
N THR A 348 0.14 5.97 -21.90
CA THR A 348 -0.31 5.95 -23.30
C THR A 348 0.46 6.99 -24.08
N THR A 349 0.85 6.66 -25.31
CA THR A 349 1.66 7.52 -26.18
C THR A 349 0.92 8.00 -27.43
N VAL A 350 -0.23 7.41 -27.73
CA VAL A 350 -1.16 7.85 -28.77
C VAL A 350 -2.19 8.79 -28.16
N GLY A 351 -2.49 9.89 -28.86
CA GLY A 351 -3.49 10.86 -28.42
C GLY A 351 -4.89 10.27 -28.26
N ALA A 352 -5.69 10.87 -27.37
CA ALA A 352 -6.97 10.34 -26.89
C ALA A 352 -7.89 9.79 -28.01
N ARG A 353 -8.02 10.52 -29.14
CA ARG A 353 -8.87 10.12 -30.27
C ARG A 353 -8.42 8.85 -30.98
N GLY A 354 -7.12 8.56 -30.99
CA GLY A 354 -6.57 7.37 -31.65
C GLY A 354 -7.04 6.05 -31.05
N TRP A 355 -7.67 6.11 -29.88
CA TRP A 355 -8.23 4.95 -29.17
C TRP A 355 -9.70 4.67 -29.47
N MET A 356 -10.36 5.57 -30.20
CA MET A 356 -11.79 5.52 -30.49
C MET A 356 -12.04 5.56 -32.00
N GLN A 357 -12.91 4.68 -32.51
CA GLN A 357 -13.36 4.67 -33.90
C GLN A 357 -14.88 4.86 -33.94
N ASP A 358 -15.36 5.89 -34.65
CA ASP A 358 -16.79 6.21 -34.77
C ASP A 358 -17.55 6.27 -33.42
N GLY A 359 -16.87 6.73 -32.37
CA GLY A 359 -17.42 6.84 -31.01
C GLY A 359 -17.41 5.54 -30.20
N ALA A 360 -16.86 4.45 -30.75
CA ALA A 360 -16.69 3.17 -30.06
C ALA A 360 -15.21 2.94 -29.67
N PRO A 361 -14.93 2.32 -28.51
CA PRO A 361 -13.58 1.97 -28.10
C PRO A 361 -13.01 0.85 -28.97
N LEU A 362 -11.74 0.95 -29.35
CA LEU A 362 -11.00 -0.14 -30.00
C LEU A 362 -10.71 -1.26 -28.97
N LEU A 363 -10.49 -2.49 -29.43
CA LEU A 363 -10.19 -3.62 -28.54
C LEU A 363 -8.91 -3.41 -27.69
N PRO A 364 -7.79 -2.88 -28.22
CA PRO A 364 -6.62 -2.53 -27.40
C PRO A 364 -6.98 -1.52 -26.31
N TYR A 365 -7.86 -0.57 -26.62
CA TYR A 365 -8.33 0.41 -25.65
C TYR A 365 -9.18 -0.24 -24.54
N ALA A 366 -10.06 -1.18 -24.91
CA ALA A 366 -10.85 -1.94 -23.94
C ALA A 366 -9.97 -2.74 -22.97
N ASN A 367 -8.88 -3.35 -23.47
CA ASN A 367 -7.94 -4.11 -22.65
C ASN A 367 -7.20 -3.22 -21.64
N ILE A 368 -6.61 -2.10 -22.09
CA ILE A 368 -5.91 -1.18 -21.17
C ILE A 368 -6.88 -0.52 -20.18
N SER A 369 -8.11 -0.23 -20.61
CA SER A 369 -9.15 0.34 -19.75
C SER A 369 -9.59 -0.64 -18.67
N SER A 370 -9.82 -1.90 -19.04
CA SER A 370 -10.17 -2.95 -18.06
C SER A 370 -9.05 -3.16 -17.06
N PHE A 371 -7.78 -3.09 -17.49
CA PHE A 371 -6.64 -3.16 -16.59
C PHE A 371 -6.59 -1.97 -15.61
N PHE A 372 -6.78 -0.75 -16.11
CA PHE A 372 -6.64 0.45 -15.29
C PHE A 372 -7.84 0.69 -14.37
N PHE A 373 -9.07 0.49 -14.85
CA PHE A 373 -10.29 0.80 -14.10
C PHE A 373 -10.79 -0.32 -13.20
N ALA A 374 -10.25 -1.54 -13.33
CA ALA A 374 -10.63 -2.69 -12.49
C ALA A 374 -10.64 -2.32 -10.99
N GLY A 375 -11.74 -2.71 -10.32
CA GLY A 375 -11.92 -2.54 -8.88
C GLY A 375 -10.81 -3.22 -8.09
N ARG A 376 -10.15 -2.48 -7.18
CA ARG A 376 -9.09 -3.08 -6.37
C ARG A 376 -9.69 -3.84 -5.19
N GLU A 377 -9.20 -5.06 -4.98
CA GLU A 377 -9.30 -5.74 -3.69
C GLU A 377 -8.74 -4.84 -2.57
N ASN A 378 -9.42 -4.84 -1.43
CA ASN A 378 -9.22 -3.91 -0.32
C ASN A 378 -7.74 -3.63 -0.04
N LYS A 379 -7.37 -2.35 0.07
CA LYS A 379 -6.05 -1.94 0.58
C LYS A 379 -5.82 -2.70 1.91
N PRO A 380 -4.81 -3.59 2.01
CA PRO A 380 -4.52 -4.29 3.26
C PRO A 380 -4.29 -3.21 4.31
N GLN A 381 -5.09 -3.23 5.38
CA GLN A 381 -4.98 -2.28 6.47
C GLN A 381 -4.00 -2.85 7.49
N PRO A 382 -2.72 -2.42 7.50
CA PRO A 382 -1.73 -2.96 8.42
C PRO A 382 -2.05 -2.56 9.88
N THR A 383 -2.92 -1.56 10.04
CA THR A 383 -3.25 -0.93 11.32
C THR A 383 -3.91 -1.86 12.32
N ALA A 384 -4.77 -2.80 11.89
CA ALA A 384 -5.38 -3.77 12.80
C ALA A 384 -4.32 -4.69 13.44
N ARG A 385 -3.39 -5.20 12.64
CA ARG A 385 -2.28 -6.06 13.09
C ARG A 385 -1.32 -5.30 14.02
N LEU A 386 -0.98 -4.06 13.64
CA LEU A 386 -0.13 -3.18 14.46
C LEU A 386 -0.76 -2.80 15.80
N THR A 387 -2.10 -2.73 15.88
CA THR A 387 -2.80 -2.43 17.15
C THR A 387 -2.48 -3.50 18.19
N SER A 388 -2.61 -4.78 17.82
CA SER A 388 -2.33 -5.89 18.73
C SER A 388 -0.86 -5.95 19.17
N PHE A 389 0.06 -5.66 18.25
CA PHE A 389 1.49 -5.62 18.55
C PHE A 389 1.85 -4.45 19.49
N ALA A 390 1.21 -3.28 19.33
CA ALA A 390 1.39 -2.14 20.23
C ALA A 390 0.88 -2.42 21.66
N ASP A 391 -0.22 -3.17 21.79
CA ASP A 391 -0.79 -3.53 23.08
C ASP A 391 0.15 -4.42 23.91
N ASP A 392 0.84 -5.36 23.26
CA ASP A 392 1.82 -6.24 23.91
C ASP A 392 3.03 -5.47 24.46
N GLU A 393 3.31 -4.28 23.92
CA GLU A 393 4.37 -3.39 24.42
C GLU A 393 3.92 -2.56 25.64
N ILE A 394 2.61 -2.49 25.93
CA ILE A 394 2.06 -1.87 27.14
C ILE A 394 2.22 -2.85 28.30
N GLY A 395 3.43 -2.93 28.85
CA GLY A 395 3.77 -4.02 29.75
C GLY A 395 4.83 -3.72 30.80
N TYR A 396 4.75 -4.50 31.89
CA TYR A 396 5.63 -4.46 33.04
C TYR A 396 7.11 -4.50 32.65
N SER A 397 7.88 -3.52 33.14
CA SER A 397 9.34 -3.64 33.09
C SER A 397 9.77 -4.78 34.02
N ILE A 398 10.20 -5.91 33.47
CA ILE A 398 10.84 -6.98 34.27
C ILE A 398 12.10 -6.35 34.90
N PRO A 399 12.32 -6.46 36.23
CA PRO A 399 13.49 -5.90 36.86
C PRO A 399 14.76 -6.39 36.14
N GLN A 400 15.66 -5.47 35.81
CA GLN A 400 16.88 -5.79 35.06
C GLN A 400 17.59 -6.98 35.72
N ARG A 401 17.88 -8.03 34.93
CA ARG A 401 18.41 -9.32 35.42
C ARG A 401 19.63 -9.15 36.33
N HIS A 402 20.44 -8.12 36.08
CA HIS A 402 21.62 -7.80 36.90
C HIS A 402 21.27 -7.40 38.34
N ARG A 403 20.15 -6.70 38.59
CA ARG A 403 19.76 -6.32 39.97
C ARG A 403 19.34 -7.54 40.78
N ILE A 404 18.59 -8.44 40.16
CA ILE A 404 18.23 -9.74 40.74
C ILE A 404 19.51 -10.56 40.98
N ALA A 405 20.41 -10.62 40.00
CA ALA A 405 21.69 -11.32 40.12
C ALA A 405 22.59 -10.73 41.21
N ILE A 406 22.66 -9.41 41.36
CA ILE A 406 23.40 -8.74 42.44
C ILE A 406 22.77 -9.09 43.79
N LEU A 407 21.45 -9.07 43.91
CA LEU A 407 20.76 -9.41 45.17
C LEU A 407 21.02 -10.87 45.57
N LEU A 408 20.87 -11.81 44.64
CA LEU A 408 21.18 -13.23 44.85
C LEU A 408 22.68 -13.47 45.09
N GLY A 409 23.54 -12.76 44.37
CA GLY A 409 24.99 -12.81 44.55
C GLY A 409 25.40 -12.32 45.93
N LEU A 410 24.82 -11.21 46.40
CA LEU A 410 25.07 -10.64 47.72
C LEU A 410 24.50 -11.54 48.83
N HIS A 411 23.35 -12.18 48.61
CA HIS A 411 22.79 -13.21 49.48
C HIS A 411 23.76 -14.41 49.64
N LEU A 412 24.26 -14.96 48.54
CA LEU A 412 25.23 -16.05 48.55
C LEU A 412 26.54 -15.64 49.22
N LEU A 413 27.03 -14.42 48.95
CA LEU A 413 28.27 -13.90 49.52
C LEU A 413 28.15 -13.70 51.04
N MET A 414 27.00 -13.24 51.53
CA MET A 414 26.75 -13.15 52.98
C MET A 414 26.74 -14.52 53.66
N ILE A 415 26.11 -15.54 53.04
CA ILE A 415 26.11 -16.91 53.58
C ILE A 415 27.54 -17.48 53.60
N ALA A 416 28.29 -17.30 52.51
CA ALA A 416 29.67 -17.78 52.40
C ALA A 416 30.59 -17.09 53.43
N ALA A 417 30.50 -15.77 53.57
CA ALA A 417 31.29 -15.01 54.54
C ALA A 417 30.95 -15.40 55.99
N ALA A 418 29.66 -15.55 56.31
CA ALA A 418 29.20 -16.02 57.62
C ALA A 418 29.68 -17.45 57.89
N GLY A 419 29.64 -18.33 56.90
CA GLY A 419 30.15 -19.70 56.96
C GLY A 419 31.64 -19.76 57.24
N VAL A 420 32.47 -19.01 56.48
CA VAL A 420 33.92 -18.94 56.70
C VAL A 420 34.25 -18.36 58.07
N TRP A 421 33.55 -17.31 58.49
CA TRP A 421 33.75 -16.69 59.80
C TRP A 421 33.38 -17.63 60.96
N LEU A 422 32.25 -18.34 60.87
CA LEU A 422 31.82 -19.33 61.87
C LEU A 422 32.70 -20.58 61.87
N ALA A 423 33.18 -21.03 60.71
CA ALA A 423 34.12 -22.14 60.59
C ALA A 423 35.44 -21.81 61.29
N ARG A 424 35.98 -20.59 61.11
CA ARG A 424 37.16 -20.11 61.84
C ARG A 424 36.95 -20.05 63.36
N ARG A 425 35.71 -19.90 63.83
CA ARG A 425 35.35 -19.89 65.25
C ARG A 425 34.83 -21.24 65.79
N GLN A 426 34.90 -22.32 64.98
CA GLN A 426 34.35 -23.65 65.29
C GLN A 426 32.90 -23.64 65.79
N ARG A 427 32.07 -22.76 65.22
CA ARG A 427 30.69 -22.51 65.64
C ARG A 427 29.70 -22.67 64.48
N LEU A 428 29.95 -23.63 63.59
CA LEU A 428 29.14 -23.89 62.40
C LEU A 428 27.66 -24.17 62.69
N GLN A 429 27.32 -24.63 63.89
CA GLN A 429 25.93 -24.83 64.33
C GLN A 429 25.05 -23.57 64.24
N TYR A 430 25.61 -22.37 64.34
CA TYR A 430 24.84 -21.11 64.19
C TYR A 430 24.48 -20.80 62.72
N LEU A 431 25.11 -21.48 61.75
CA LEU A 431 24.78 -21.34 60.33
C LEU A 431 23.32 -21.76 60.06
N ALA A 432 22.82 -22.75 60.82
CA ALA A 432 21.43 -23.21 60.74
C ALA A 432 20.41 -22.10 61.04
N ALA A 433 20.79 -21.09 61.83
CA ALA A 433 19.94 -19.92 62.12
C ALA A 433 20.20 -18.75 61.16
N ILE A 434 21.44 -18.57 60.70
CA ILE A 434 21.80 -17.45 59.80
C ILE A 434 21.20 -17.63 58.41
N VAL A 435 21.23 -18.84 57.86
CA VAL A 435 20.71 -19.10 56.50
C VAL A 435 19.24 -18.71 56.38
N PRO A 436 18.31 -19.16 57.25
CA PRO A 436 16.91 -18.73 57.20
C PRO A 436 16.71 -17.22 57.32
N VAL A 437 17.47 -16.55 58.20
CA VAL A 437 17.36 -15.10 58.41
C VAL A 437 17.78 -14.33 57.17
N VAL A 438 18.92 -14.71 56.58
CA VAL A 438 19.46 -14.06 55.37
C VAL A 438 18.58 -14.36 54.15
N SER A 439 17.96 -15.55 54.07
CA SER A 439 16.96 -15.88 53.05
C SER A 439 15.66 -15.08 53.22
N LEU A 440 15.17 -14.90 54.44
CA LEU A 440 13.98 -14.07 54.72
C LEU A 440 14.22 -12.60 54.36
N LEU A 441 15.41 -12.05 54.64
CA LEU A 441 15.77 -10.69 54.25
C LEU A 441 15.83 -10.53 52.73
N ALA A 442 16.43 -11.48 52.01
CA ALA A 442 16.48 -11.47 50.55
C ALA A 442 15.07 -11.61 49.94
N ALA A 443 14.25 -12.51 50.47
CA ALA A 443 12.86 -12.67 50.06
C ALA A 443 12.03 -11.40 50.32
N GLY A 444 12.17 -10.78 51.50
CA GLY A 444 11.52 -9.52 51.82
C GLY A 444 11.96 -8.38 50.90
N ALA A 445 13.25 -8.29 50.56
CA ALA A 445 13.76 -7.33 49.60
C ALA A 445 13.15 -7.55 48.20
N LEU A 446 13.01 -8.80 47.74
CA LEU A 446 12.35 -9.12 46.48
C LEU A 446 10.86 -8.76 46.49
N VAL A 447 10.14 -9.00 47.60
CA VAL A 447 8.71 -8.63 47.74
C VAL A 447 8.54 -7.10 47.73
N VAL A 448 9.37 -6.36 48.47
CA VAL A 448 9.32 -4.89 48.49
C VAL A 448 9.67 -4.31 47.11
N MET A 449 10.67 -4.89 46.44
CA MET A 449 11.05 -4.49 45.09
C MET A 449 9.93 -4.80 44.09
N GLY A 450 9.28 -5.96 44.23
CA GLY A 450 8.10 -6.34 43.47
C GLY A 450 6.92 -5.40 43.69
N GLN A 451 6.56 -5.07 44.94
CA GLN A 451 5.44 -4.18 45.27
C GLN A 451 5.65 -2.73 44.82
N ARG A 452 6.88 -2.21 44.96
CA ARG A 452 7.21 -0.86 44.48
C ARG A 452 7.16 -0.75 42.96
N GLN A 453 7.42 -1.85 42.26
CA GLN A 453 7.47 -1.88 40.80
C GLN A 453 6.15 -2.38 40.19
N SER A 454 5.32 -3.11 40.95
CA SER A 454 4.00 -3.58 40.51
C SER A 454 2.95 -2.46 40.49
N ASN A 455 3.14 -1.42 41.32
CA ASN A 455 2.18 -0.33 41.52
C ASN A 455 2.43 0.91 40.64
N ALA A 456 3.43 0.88 39.76
CA ALA A 456 3.74 2.02 38.89
C ALA A 456 4.05 1.52 37.47
N VAL A 457 3.00 1.21 36.70
CA VAL A 457 3.13 1.22 35.25
C VAL A 457 3.11 2.71 34.89
N PRO A 458 4.23 3.29 34.43
CA PRO A 458 4.24 4.71 34.08
C PRO A 458 3.23 4.96 32.96
N SER A 459 2.67 6.17 32.89
CA SER A 459 1.92 6.58 31.71
C SER A 459 2.81 6.38 30.49
N THR A 460 2.36 5.54 29.56
CA THR A 460 3.18 5.01 28.47
C THR A 460 2.45 5.19 27.16
N VAL A 461 3.20 5.57 26.13
CA VAL A 461 2.78 5.50 24.74
C VAL A 461 3.67 4.46 24.07
N ALA A 462 3.07 3.31 23.73
CA ALA A 462 3.73 2.24 22.98
C ALA A 462 3.46 2.44 21.49
N VAL A 463 4.50 2.57 20.67
CA VAL A 463 4.42 2.96 19.26
C VAL A 463 4.87 1.81 18.38
N SER A 464 4.01 1.39 17.47
CA SER A 464 4.32 0.36 16.48
C SER A 464 4.25 0.93 15.08
N GLN A 465 5.34 0.80 14.33
CA GLN A 465 5.48 1.44 13.01
C GLN A 465 5.78 0.44 11.91
N VAL A 466 5.25 0.72 10.72
CA VAL A 466 5.69 0.12 9.46
C VAL A 466 6.17 1.25 8.57
N ILE A 467 7.47 1.24 8.27
CA ILE A 467 8.17 2.20 7.43
C ILE A 467 8.41 1.54 6.09
N ARG A 468 7.86 2.12 5.02
CA ARG A 468 8.03 1.60 3.65
C ARG A 468 8.87 2.53 2.81
N ASN A 469 10.14 2.18 2.65
CA ASN A 469 11.02 2.88 1.72
C ASN A 469 11.00 2.25 0.32
N LEU A 470 11.14 3.07 -0.70
CA LEU A 470 11.24 2.66 -2.10
C LEU A 470 12.61 3.00 -2.68
N PRO A 471 13.07 2.24 -3.69
CA PRO A 471 14.34 2.53 -4.37
C PRO A 471 14.40 3.97 -4.89
N GLY A 472 15.52 4.65 -4.65
CA GLY A 472 15.79 6.01 -5.17
C GLY A 472 14.89 7.13 -4.64
N ASN A 473 13.99 6.85 -3.68
CA ASN A 473 13.04 7.85 -3.20
C ASN A 473 13.33 8.28 -1.76
N PRO A 474 13.55 9.58 -1.50
CA PRO A 474 13.73 10.07 -0.13
C PRO A 474 12.41 10.17 0.63
N LEU A 475 11.25 10.22 -0.05
CA LEU A 475 9.93 10.28 0.57
C LEU A 475 9.46 8.88 0.95
N VAL A 476 9.18 8.71 2.24
CA VAL A 476 8.83 7.44 2.86
C VAL A 476 7.43 7.49 3.45
N ASN A 477 6.64 6.45 3.14
CA ASN A 477 5.32 6.27 3.72
C ASN A 477 5.44 5.55 5.06
N LEU A 478 4.98 6.20 6.12
CA LEU A 478 5.01 5.69 7.48
C LEU A 478 3.59 5.55 8.02
N HIS A 479 3.28 4.35 8.49
CA HIS A 479 2.07 4.07 9.27
C HIS A 479 2.47 3.76 10.70
N SER A 480 1.82 4.43 11.65
CA SER A 480 2.08 4.27 13.06
C SER A 480 0.77 4.00 13.81
N VAL A 481 0.81 3.07 14.76
CA VAL A 481 -0.22 2.89 15.77
C VAL A 481 0.41 3.11 17.12
N ALA A 482 -0.17 4.02 17.90
CA ALA A 482 0.25 4.31 19.26
C ALA A 482 -0.82 3.82 20.23
N ALA A 483 -0.44 3.00 21.20
CA ALA A 483 -1.29 2.57 22.28
C ALA A 483 -0.95 3.38 23.54
N VAL A 484 -1.90 4.21 23.97
CA VAL A 484 -1.76 5.20 25.03
C VAL A 484 -2.38 4.64 26.31
N TYR A 485 -1.59 4.54 27.36
CA TYR A 485 -1.99 4.06 28.67
C TYR A 485 -1.59 5.04 29.77
N SER A 486 -2.49 5.27 30.73
CA SER A 486 -2.21 6.05 31.94
C SER A 486 -2.86 5.39 33.15
N GLN A 487 -2.21 5.43 34.31
CA GLN A 487 -2.83 5.00 35.58
C GLN A 487 -3.79 6.05 36.15
N ASP A 488 -3.51 7.33 35.88
CA ASP A 488 -4.31 8.47 36.34
C ASP A 488 -5.13 9.08 35.20
N ALA A 489 -6.26 9.69 35.54
CA ALA A 489 -7.03 10.49 34.60
C ALA A 489 -6.25 11.77 34.29
N GLN A 490 -5.88 11.98 33.03
CA GLN A 490 -5.13 13.17 32.62
C GLN A 490 -5.47 13.63 31.19
N PRO A 491 -5.36 14.94 30.91
CA PRO A 491 -5.55 15.45 29.55
C PRO A 491 -4.58 14.80 28.57
N LEU A 492 -5.08 14.38 27.41
CA LEU A 492 -4.26 13.83 26.35
C LEU A 492 -4.01 14.91 25.30
N GLU A 493 -2.89 15.63 25.45
CA GLU A 493 -2.44 16.54 24.40
C GLU A 493 -1.85 15.76 23.23
N LEU A 494 -2.53 15.78 22.09
CA LEU A 494 -2.11 15.12 20.86
C LEU A 494 -2.06 16.13 19.72
N VAL A 495 -0.88 16.34 19.17
CA VAL A 495 -0.61 17.28 18.07
C VAL A 495 0.08 16.55 16.93
N SER A 496 -0.34 16.80 15.70
CA SER A 496 0.29 16.24 14.50
C SER A 496 0.90 17.36 13.64
N SER A 497 2.03 17.07 13.00
CA SER A 497 2.68 17.91 11.99
C SER A 497 1.79 18.10 10.74
N PRO A 498 2.09 19.05 9.85
CA PRO A 498 1.32 19.23 8.60
C PRO A 498 1.33 18.02 7.66
N ASP A 499 2.38 17.20 7.76
CA ASP A 499 2.59 15.98 6.96
C ASP A 499 2.02 14.72 7.63
N SER A 500 1.36 14.86 8.77
CA SER A 500 0.77 13.75 9.50
C SER A 500 -0.69 14.02 9.86
N THR A 501 -1.50 12.97 9.75
CA THR A 501 -2.87 12.96 10.25
C THR A 501 -2.97 11.88 11.31
N THR A 502 -3.29 12.27 12.55
CA THR A 502 -3.51 11.33 13.65
C THR A 502 -4.97 11.27 14.06
N THR A 503 -5.53 10.07 14.09
CA THR A 503 -6.90 9.79 14.54
C THR A 503 -6.92 8.90 15.77
N LEU A 504 -7.91 9.11 16.64
CA LEU A 504 -8.16 8.23 17.76
C LEU A 504 -9.14 7.13 17.32
N LYS A 505 -8.82 5.85 17.61
CA LYS A 505 -9.81 4.77 17.51
C LYS A 505 -10.80 4.92 18.66
N GLN A 506 -12.08 5.05 18.33
CA GLN A 506 -13.13 5.30 19.32
C GLN A 506 -13.37 4.07 20.21
N GLU A 507 -13.23 4.24 21.53
CA GLU A 507 -14.15 3.61 22.47
C GLU A 507 -15.28 4.61 22.72
N GLN A 508 -16.51 4.25 22.33
CA GLN A 508 -17.70 5.07 22.59
C GLN A 508 -17.93 5.17 24.10
N ALA A 509 -17.40 6.22 24.72
CA ALA A 509 -17.75 6.55 26.10
C ALA A 509 -17.74 8.06 26.36
N SER A 510 -18.90 8.52 26.83
CA SER A 510 -19.28 9.83 27.36
C SER A 510 -19.68 10.89 26.34
N GLY A 511 -20.77 11.61 26.64
CA GLY A 511 -21.29 12.74 25.85
C GLY A 511 -20.42 14.01 25.93
N GLN A 512 -19.11 13.84 26.06
CA GLN A 512 -18.14 14.94 25.93
C GLN A 512 -17.77 15.11 24.45
N ILE A 513 -17.64 16.36 24.03
CA ILE A 513 -17.22 16.70 22.68
C ILE A 513 -15.71 16.49 22.59
N GLN A 514 -15.24 15.71 21.64
CA GLN A 514 -13.86 15.63 21.19
C GLN A 514 -13.72 16.40 19.89
N ARG A 515 -12.63 17.16 19.70
CA ARG A 515 -12.47 17.98 18.50
C ARG A 515 -11.09 17.83 17.88
N LEU A 516 -11.04 17.50 16.59
CA LEU A 516 -9.82 17.57 15.78
C LEU A 516 -9.77 18.93 15.06
N LEU A 517 -8.81 19.77 15.43
CA LEU A 517 -8.65 21.12 14.91
C LEU A 517 -7.42 21.22 13.99
N TRP A 518 -7.62 21.62 12.73
CA TRP A 518 -6.56 22.02 11.82
C TRP A 518 -6.34 23.53 11.86
N ASP A 519 -5.09 23.95 11.97
CA ASP A 519 -4.70 25.36 11.83
C ASP A 519 -4.28 25.71 10.38
N ASP A 520 -3.95 26.98 10.15
CA ASP A 520 -3.61 27.46 8.81
C ASP A 520 -2.26 26.91 8.31
N SER A 521 -1.39 26.44 9.20
CA SER A 521 -0.13 25.77 8.85
C SER A 521 -0.32 24.31 8.44
N GLY A 522 -1.54 23.76 8.61
CA GLY A 522 -1.86 22.37 8.32
C GLY A 522 -1.64 21.42 9.51
N ARG A 523 -1.07 21.89 10.62
CA ARG A 523 -0.96 21.11 11.85
C ARG A 523 -2.35 20.79 12.38
N SER A 524 -2.48 19.62 12.99
CA SER A 524 -3.72 19.22 13.65
C SER A 524 -3.52 19.02 15.15
N LYS A 525 -4.51 19.38 15.96
CA LYS A 525 -4.52 19.14 17.41
C LYS A 525 -5.86 18.55 17.81
N TRP A 526 -5.81 17.48 18.62
CA TRP A 526 -6.97 17.01 19.35
C TRP A 526 -7.21 17.88 20.58
N LEU A 527 -8.44 18.35 20.73
CA LEU A 527 -8.93 19.14 21.85
C LEU A 527 -10.01 18.35 22.60
N PHE A 528 -10.11 18.61 23.90
CA PHE A 528 -11.12 18.00 24.78
C PHE A 528 -11.02 16.47 24.81
N VAL A 529 -9.79 15.95 24.80
CA VAL A 529 -9.51 14.52 24.92
C VAL A 529 -8.80 14.28 26.23
N ASP A 530 -9.36 13.39 27.04
CA ASP A 530 -8.76 12.90 28.28
C ASP A 530 -8.39 11.42 28.12
N GLN A 531 -7.28 11.02 28.75
CA GLN A 531 -6.90 9.62 28.91
C GLN A 531 -7.52 9.10 30.23
N PRO A 532 -8.48 8.17 30.16
CA PRO A 532 -9.06 7.59 31.37
C PRO A 532 -8.07 6.65 32.08
N PRO A 533 -8.18 6.50 33.41
CA PRO A 533 -7.28 5.68 34.19
C PRO A 533 -7.48 4.19 33.87
N GLY A 534 -6.39 3.49 33.59
CA GLY A 534 -6.37 2.04 33.39
C GLY A 534 -6.89 1.54 32.04
N ALA A 535 -7.39 2.41 31.15
CA ALA A 535 -7.77 2.03 29.79
C ALA A 535 -6.63 2.28 28.80
N VAL A 536 -6.65 1.53 27.70
CA VAL A 536 -5.75 1.73 26.56
C VAL A 536 -6.54 2.44 25.46
N ARG A 537 -5.99 3.54 24.96
CA ARG A 537 -6.56 4.26 23.81
C ARG A 537 -5.59 4.18 22.65
N HIS A 538 -6.08 3.86 21.46
CA HIS A 538 -5.24 3.80 20.27
C HIS A 538 -5.33 5.09 19.44
N ALA A 539 -4.18 5.54 18.97
CA ALA A 539 -4.05 6.60 17.99
C ALA A 539 -3.37 6.05 16.73
N GLU A 540 -3.96 6.27 15.58
CA GLU A 540 -3.38 5.90 14.28
C GLU A 540 -2.86 7.14 13.58
N THR A 541 -1.60 7.11 13.17
CA THR A 541 -0.97 8.19 12.41
C THR A 541 -0.60 7.70 11.01
N ARG A 542 -1.02 8.47 10.01
CA ARG A 542 -0.54 8.34 8.62
C ARG A 542 0.33 9.54 8.30
N THR A 543 1.53 9.31 7.80
CA THR A 543 2.46 10.38 7.46
C THR A 543 3.39 10.02 6.32
N SER A 544 3.91 11.04 5.66
CA SER A 544 4.98 10.95 4.67
C SER A 544 6.16 11.74 5.21
N VAL A 545 7.32 11.10 5.35
CA VAL A 545 8.54 11.70 5.91
C VAL A 545 9.65 11.60 4.89
N GLU A 546 10.48 12.64 4.78
CA GLU A 546 11.67 12.60 3.95
C GLU A 546 12.88 12.13 4.77
N PHE A 547 13.58 11.09 4.31
CA PHE A 547 14.84 10.63 4.90
C PHE A 547 16.03 11.14 4.09
N SER A 548 16.97 11.80 4.78
CA SER A 548 18.20 12.30 4.19
C SER A 548 19.42 11.90 5.03
N PRO A 549 20.30 10.99 4.55
CA PRO A 549 20.20 10.27 3.28
C PRO A 549 19.05 9.23 3.27
N PRO A 550 18.55 8.81 2.10
CA PRO A 550 17.55 7.75 1.99
C PRO A 550 18.10 6.44 2.57
N TRP A 551 17.23 5.62 3.15
CA TRP A 551 17.63 4.34 3.71
C TRP A 551 17.70 3.28 2.61
N SER A 552 18.87 2.70 2.36
CA SER A 552 19.02 1.63 1.37
C SER A 552 20.08 0.64 1.79
N VAL A 553 20.17 -0.48 1.07
CA VAL A 553 21.26 -1.44 1.20
C VAL A 553 21.98 -1.50 -0.12
N GLN A 554 23.25 -1.13 -0.14
CA GLN A 554 24.10 -1.33 -1.31
C GLN A 554 24.76 -2.70 -1.19
N GLY A 555 24.51 -3.59 -2.15
CA GLY A 555 24.96 -4.97 -2.06
C GLY A 555 25.44 -5.54 -3.39
N THR A 556 26.12 -6.67 -3.30
CA THR A 556 26.55 -7.50 -4.43
C THR A 556 26.54 -8.97 -3.99
N PHE A 557 26.89 -9.88 -4.88
CA PHE A 557 27.03 -11.30 -4.56
C PHE A 557 28.49 -11.72 -4.58
N SER A 558 28.92 -12.41 -3.53
CA SER A 558 30.20 -13.10 -3.43
C SER A 558 30.01 -14.61 -3.42
N ASP A 559 31.10 -15.37 -3.30
CA ASP A 559 31.07 -16.82 -3.16
C ASP A 559 30.32 -17.31 -1.91
N GLN A 560 30.08 -16.42 -0.94
CA GLN A 560 29.32 -16.68 0.28
C GLN A 560 27.85 -16.23 0.19
N GLY A 561 27.41 -15.69 -0.94
CA GLY A 561 26.05 -15.21 -1.15
C GLY A 561 25.95 -13.68 -1.16
N PHE A 562 24.81 -13.16 -0.70
CA PHE A 562 24.55 -11.71 -0.67
C PHE A 562 25.40 -11.00 0.40
N GLU A 563 26.15 -9.98 -0.01
CA GLU A 563 26.89 -9.11 0.91
C GLU A 563 26.61 -7.65 0.60
N GLY A 564 26.55 -6.80 1.63
CA GLY A 564 26.24 -5.39 1.42
C GLY A 564 26.55 -4.49 2.61
N THR A 565 26.12 -3.24 2.53
CA THR A 565 26.24 -2.24 3.60
C THR A 565 24.95 -1.42 3.68
N VAL A 566 24.43 -1.27 4.90
CA VAL A 566 23.27 -0.39 5.14
C VAL A 566 23.68 1.07 5.06
N GLN A 567 22.87 1.87 4.36
CA GLN A 567 23.01 3.31 4.23
C GLN A 567 21.84 4.03 4.92
N GLY A 568 22.12 5.16 5.56
CA GLY A 568 21.12 6.06 6.17
C GLY A 568 20.48 5.60 7.49
N LEU A 569 20.18 4.31 7.66
CA LEU A 569 19.70 3.77 8.95
C LEU A 569 20.89 3.40 9.85
N PRO A 570 20.97 3.90 11.10
CA PRO A 570 22.04 3.55 12.02
C PRO A 570 22.12 2.04 12.30
N ALA A 571 23.26 1.42 11.97
CA ALA A 571 23.44 -0.03 12.06
C ALA A 571 23.25 -0.59 13.48
N ASN A 572 23.57 0.19 14.51
CA ASN A 572 23.39 -0.17 15.91
C ASN A 572 21.92 -0.20 16.37
N GLN A 573 20.99 0.31 15.58
CA GLN A 573 19.55 0.26 15.84
C GLN A 573 18.88 -0.93 15.15
N ILE A 574 19.58 -1.65 14.26
CA ILE A 574 19.03 -2.75 13.47
C ILE A 574 19.00 -4.04 14.29
N ALA A 575 17.84 -4.69 14.29
CA ALA A 575 17.61 -5.99 14.92
C ALA A 575 16.77 -6.90 14.02
N ASP A 576 16.93 -8.22 14.19
CA ASP A 576 16.13 -9.28 13.54
C ASP A 576 15.93 -9.04 12.03
N ALA A 577 17.03 -8.80 11.31
CA ALA A 577 16.99 -8.42 9.90
C ALA A 577 16.85 -9.65 8.96
N ILE A 578 16.07 -9.49 7.89
CA ILE A 578 15.88 -10.50 6.85
C ILE A 578 15.80 -9.83 5.47
N VAL A 579 16.20 -10.52 4.40
CA VAL A 579 15.75 -10.15 3.05
C VAL A 579 14.45 -10.88 2.78
N ALA A 580 13.40 -10.14 2.43
CA ALA A 580 12.12 -10.67 2.01
C ALA A 580 11.88 -10.34 0.54
N ALA A 581 11.33 -11.29 -0.23
CA ALA A 581 11.14 -11.15 -1.66
C ALA A 581 9.93 -11.98 -2.12
N GLU A 582 8.71 -11.55 -1.78
CA GLU A 582 7.53 -12.38 -2.03
C GLU A 582 7.30 -12.70 -3.51
N PRO A 583 6.85 -13.92 -3.84
CA PRO A 583 6.45 -15.00 -2.93
C PRO A 583 7.60 -15.94 -2.50
N ARG A 584 8.86 -15.54 -2.70
CA ARG A 584 10.05 -16.36 -2.41
C ARG A 584 10.37 -16.38 -0.91
N SER A 585 11.12 -17.40 -0.51
CA SER A 585 11.54 -17.57 0.88
C SER A 585 12.52 -16.49 1.33
N ALA A 586 12.38 -16.05 2.58
CA ALA A 586 13.23 -15.01 3.15
C ALA A 586 14.65 -15.51 3.42
N LEU A 587 15.63 -14.61 3.38
CA LEU A 587 17.02 -14.86 3.73
C LEU A 587 17.32 -14.24 5.10
N ALA A 588 17.85 -15.03 6.03
CA ALA A 588 18.26 -14.54 7.34
C ALA A 588 19.55 -13.71 7.25
N ILE A 589 19.53 -12.49 7.79
CA ILE A 589 20.63 -11.53 7.67
C ILE A 589 21.19 -11.15 9.04
N THR A 590 22.52 -11.06 9.09
CA THR A 590 23.25 -10.39 10.18
C THR A 590 23.73 -9.03 9.71
N VAL A 591 23.61 -8.03 10.58
CA VAL A 591 24.13 -6.68 10.37
C VAL A 591 25.16 -6.40 11.44
N ASP A 592 26.37 -6.00 11.01
CA ASP A 592 27.42 -5.55 11.91
C ASP A 592 27.06 -4.17 12.49
N PRO A 593 26.94 -4.02 13.82
CA PRO A 593 26.50 -2.77 14.44
C PRO A 593 27.51 -1.62 14.34
N GLU A 594 28.79 -1.90 14.06
CA GLU A 594 29.84 -0.89 13.91
C GLU A 594 30.02 -0.46 12.45
N THR A 595 30.01 -1.43 11.52
CA THR A 595 30.31 -1.17 10.11
C THR A 595 29.07 -1.04 9.23
N GLY A 596 27.91 -1.53 9.68
CA GLY A 596 26.70 -1.64 8.86
C GLY A 596 26.79 -2.73 7.79
N ALA A 597 27.85 -3.56 7.81
CA ALA A 597 28.01 -4.66 6.87
C ALA A 597 26.90 -5.70 7.04
N VAL A 598 26.33 -6.11 5.93
CA VAL A 598 25.19 -7.03 5.81
C VAL A 598 25.68 -8.35 5.23
N ARG A 599 25.38 -9.46 5.90
CA ARG A 599 25.77 -10.82 5.46
C ARG A 599 24.73 -11.87 5.84
N PRO A 600 24.66 -13.02 5.15
CA PRO A 600 23.77 -14.11 5.53
C PRO A 600 24.17 -14.65 6.92
N SER A 601 23.19 -15.07 7.72
CA SER A 601 23.43 -15.53 9.10
C SER A 601 24.22 -16.85 9.18
N GLY A 602 24.30 -17.59 8.08
CA GLY A 602 24.99 -18.87 7.97
C GLY A 602 24.99 -19.42 6.55
N HIS A 603 25.46 -20.66 6.38
CA HIS A 603 25.54 -21.33 5.07
C HIS A 603 24.19 -21.84 4.53
N ASP A 604 23.19 -22.01 5.40
CA ASP A 604 21.80 -22.36 5.03
C ASP A 604 20.87 -21.27 5.58
N ALA A 605 21.13 -20.02 5.16
CA ALA A 605 20.44 -18.84 5.67
C ALA A 605 19.04 -18.63 5.05
N VAL A 606 18.69 -19.39 4.01
CA VAL A 606 17.35 -19.34 3.41
C VAL A 606 16.36 -19.97 4.38
N LEU A 607 15.42 -19.16 4.86
CA LEU A 607 14.43 -19.57 5.85
C LEU A 607 13.34 -20.42 5.21
N ALA A 608 12.77 -21.33 6.00
CA ALA A 608 11.57 -22.05 5.58
C ALA A 608 10.38 -21.07 5.38
N PRO A 609 9.36 -21.43 4.57
CA PRO A 609 8.13 -20.66 4.51
C PRO A 609 7.56 -20.38 5.91
N ASP A 610 7.01 -19.19 6.12
CA ASP A 610 6.50 -18.67 7.41
C ASP A 610 7.55 -18.59 8.55
N GLN A 611 8.84 -18.69 8.25
CA GLN A 611 9.92 -18.42 9.19
C GLN A 611 10.62 -17.10 8.84
N TYR A 612 10.75 -16.22 9.83
CA TYR A 612 11.32 -14.88 9.67
C TYR A 612 12.40 -14.54 10.70
N ILE A 613 12.79 -15.52 11.53
CA ILE A 613 13.86 -15.38 12.52
C ILE A 613 14.69 -16.66 12.50
N ASP A 614 16.01 -16.49 12.39
CA ASP A 614 17.01 -17.56 12.44
C ASP A 614 17.53 -17.76 13.87
N ALA A 615 16.69 -18.33 14.73
CA ALA A 615 17.07 -18.64 16.10
C ALA A 615 16.37 -19.91 16.62
N ALA A 616 17.15 -20.82 17.20
CA ALA A 616 16.61 -22.02 17.84
C ALA A 616 15.82 -21.70 19.12
N ILE A 617 16.15 -20.60 19.81
CA ILE A 617 15.45 -20.11 20.98
C ILE A 617 15.07 -18.65 20.72
N VAL A 618 13.77 -18.41 20.54
CA VAL A 618 13.22 -17.06 20.31
C VAL A 618 12.82 -16.40 21.63
N SER A 619 13.18 -15.13 21.79
CA SER A 619 12.63 -14.28 22.87
C SER A 619 11.15 -13.97 22.65
N ASP A 620 10.44 -13.46 23.66
CA ASP A 620 9.04 -13.07 23.49
C ASP A 620 8.87 -11.93 22.48
N VAL A 621 9.80 -10.98 22.43
CA VAL A 621 9.84 -9.90 21.41
C VAL A 621 10.02 -10.49 20.02
N GLN A 622 10.97 -11.42 19.84
CA GLN A 622 11.18 -12.10 18.56
C GLN A 622 9.96 -12.91 18.14
N ARG A 623 9.29 -13.60 19.08
CA ARG A 623 8.03 -14.32 18.79
C ARG A 623 6.95 -13.38 18.28
N ALA A 624 6.76 -12.21 18.92
CA ALA A 624 5.79 -11.21 18.50
C ALA A 624 6.13 -10.64 17.12
N ARG A 625 7.40 -10.33 16.86
CA ARG A 625 7.90 -9.84 15.55
C ARG A 625 7.65 -10.84 14.42
N GLN A 626 7.97 -12.11 14.66
CA GLN A 626 7.72 -13.18 13.69
C GLN A 626 6.23 -13.40 13.43
N GLN A 627 5.39 -13.31 14.47
CA GLN A 627 3.94 -13.40 14.31
C GLN A 627 3.37 -12.24 13.47
N LEU A 628 3.84 -11.00 13.71
CA LEU A 628 3.43 -9.85 12.91
C LEU A 628 3.79 -10.04 11.42
N LEU A 629 5.02 -10.50 11.14
CA LEU A 629 5.45 -10.76 9.75
C LEU A 629 4.60 -11.85 9.09
N ARG A 630 4.32 -12.97 9.78
CA ARG A 630 3.41 -14.00 9.27
C ARG A 630 2.05 -13.44 8.91
N GLU A 631 1.46 -12.65 9.80
CA GLU A 631 0.16 -12.05 9.53
C GLU A 631 0.24 -11.06 8.37
N MET A 632 1.30 -10.25 8.29
CA MET A 632 1.53 -9.31 7.16
C MET A 632 1.59 -10.02 5.80
N PHE A 633 2.18 -11.21 5.74
CA PHE A 633 2.36 -11.99 4.51
C PHE A 633 1.26 -13.04 4.23
N ALA A 634 0.36 -13.32 5.18
CA ALA A 634 -0.65 -14.39 5.06
C ALA A 634 -1.75 -14.16 4.00
N GLU A 635 -2.03 -12.92 3.60
CA GLU A 635 -3.20 -12.57 2.76
C GLU A 635 -2.91 -12.48 1.26
N HIS A 636 -1.76 -13.01 0.78
CA HIS A 636 -1.29 -12.84 -0.62
C HIS A 636 -1.16 -11.38 -1.06
N ALA A 637 -1.33 -10.44 -0.13
CA ALA A 637 -0.93 -9.08 -0.28
C ALA A 637 0.59 -9.08 -0.31
N THR A 638 1.20 -8.37 -1.25
CA THR A 638 2.63 -8.12 -1.24
C THR A 638 2.91 -6.81 -0.49
N PRO A 639 2.95 -6.79 0.87
CA PRO A 639 3.01 -5.56 1.65
C PRO A 639 4.23 -4.70 1.34
N PHE A 640 5.28 -5.29 0.79
CA PHE A 640 6.55 -4.65 0.45
C PHE A 640 6.93 -4.76 -1.04
N GLY A 641 6.04 -5.29 -1.90
CA GLY A 641 6.35 -5.56 -3.31
C GLY A 641 6.98 -6.93 -3.54
N ASN A 642 7.32 -7.22 -4.81
CA ASN A 642 7.90 -8.51 -5.21
C ASN A 642 9.43 -8.49 -5.21
N ASP A 643 10.02 -7.29 -5.33
CA ASP A 643 11.47 -7.12 -5.36
C ASP A 643 12.09 -7.44 -3.99
N PRO A 644 13.31 -7.99 -3.96
CA PRO A 644 14.01 -8.24 -2.70
C PRO A 644 14.24 -6.95 -1.91
N VAL A 645 13.76 -6.92 -0.67
CA VAL A 645 13.95 -5.82 0.27
C VAL A 645 14.53 -6.34 1.58
N LEU A 646 15.42 -5.56 2.21
CA LEU A 646 15.85 -5.84 3.57
C LEU A 646 14.78 -5.33 4.54
N LEU A 647 14.15 -6.22 5.27
CA LEU A 647 13.28 -5.89 6.40
C LEU A 647 14.11 -5.92 7.68
N ALA A 648 14.05 -4.85 8.46
CA ALA A 648 14.79 -4.70 9.70
C ALA A 648 13.92 -4.08 10.79
N TRP A 649 14.08 -4.56 12.02
CA TRP A 649 13.49 -3.91 13.19
C TRP A 649 14.41 -2.81 13.71
N THR A 650 13.83 -1.66 14.02
CA THR A 650 14.54 -0.48 14.55
C THR A 650 13.71 0.24 15.62
N GLU A 651 14.29 1.25 16.25
CA GLU A 651 13.56 2.19 17.09
C GLU A 651 12.55 3.01 16.27
N PRO A 652 11.40 3.42 16.83
CA PRO A 652 10.45 4.27 16.14
C PRO A 652 11.07 5.59 15.67
N VAL A 653 10.73 6.01 14.46
CA VAL A 653 11.06 7.34 13.93
C VAL A 653 9.97 8.35 14.29
N ASP A 654 10.28 9.64 14.19
CA ASP A 654 9.28 10.69 14.39
C ASP A 654 8.18 10.59 13.31
N SER A 655 6.95 10.25 13.72
CA SER A 655 5.79 10.17 12.83
C SER A 655 5.05 11.50 12.70
N GLY A 656 5.60 12.59 13.24
CA GLY A 656 4.96 13.89 13.33
C GLY A 656 3.88 13.99 14.41
N ALA A 657 3.57 12.89 15.11
CA ALA A 657 2.59 12.82 16.19
C ALA A 657 3.27 13.01 17.55
N GLN A 658 2.91 14.08 18.24
CA GLN A 658 3.45 14.46 19.54
C GLN A 658 2.41 14.23 20.62
N PHE A 659 2.80 13.44 21.62
CA PHE A 659 2.05 13.23 22.86
C PHE A 659 2.63 14.09 23.98
N ALA A 660 1.84 14.32 25.04
CA ALA A 660 2.28 15.08 26.20
C ALA A 660 3.55 14.48 26.85
N ALA A 661 4.42 15.35 27.37
CA ALA A 661 5.78 15.00 27.82
C ALA A 661 5.84 14.12 29.08
N ASP A 662 4.70 13.94 29.76
CA ASP A 662 4.52 13.09 30.92
C ASP A 662 4.39 11.60 30.59
N PHE A 663 4.18 11.25 29.31
CA PHE A 663 4.18 9.87 28.85
C PHE A 663 5.58 9.37 28.48
N GLN A 664 5.95 8.19 28.98
CA GLN A 664 7.13 7.47 28.49
C GLN A 664 6.84 6.88 27.11
N GLN A 665 7.67 7.20 26.13
CA GLN A 665 7.58 6.61 24.80
C GLN A 665 8.39 5.32 24.73
N ARG A 666 7.79 4.27 24.18
CA ARG A 666 8.43 3.00 23.80
C ARG A 666 7.88 2.58 22.45
N GLY A 667 8.56 1.70 21.76
CA GLY A 667 8.07 1.25 20.48
C GLY A 667 9.05 0.36 19.72
N SER A 668 8.54 -0.20 18.62
CA SER A 668 9.33 -0.84 17.58
C SER A 668 8.85 -0.39 16.21
N ALA A 669 9.77 -0.25 15.26
CA ALA A 669 9.48 0.00 13.86
C ALA A 669 9.99 -1.16 13.00
N LEU A 670 9.16 -1.64 12.08
CA LEU A 670 9.56 -2.52 10.99
C LEU A 670 9.83 -1.65 9.76
N ALA A 671 11.08 -1.58 9.33
CA ALA A 671 11.51 -0.80 8.18
C ALA A 671 11.84 -1.70 6.99
N SER A 672 11.37 -1.33 5.80
CA SER A 672 11.87 -1.88 4.54
C SER A 672 12.95 -0.98 3.95
N LEU A 673 14.09 -1.58 3.62
CA LEU A 673 15.20 -0.92 2.94
C LEU A 673 15.35 -1.56 1.55
N PRO A 674 15.22 -0.78 0.46
CA PRO A 674 15.48 -1.29 -0.88
C PRO A 674 16.92 -1.76 -1.03
N ILE A 675 17.12 -2.83 -1.78
CA ILE A 675 18.43 -3.38 -2.11
C ILE A 675 18.85 -2.87 -3.48
N GLU A 676 19.93 -2.10 -3.51
CA GLU A 676 20.62 -1.66 -4.73
C GLU A 676 21.74 -2.65 -5.03
N LEU A 677 21.52 -3.51 -6.03
CA LEU A 677 22.50 -4.50 -6.45
C LEU A 677 23.54 -3.89 -7.40
N ALA A 678 24.81 -4.14 -7.10
CA ALA A 678 25.93 -3.86 -8.00
C ALA A 678 26.42 -5.17 -8.64
N PRO A 679 26.86 -5.14 -9.91
CA PRO A 679 27.44 -6.31 -10.56
C PRO A 679 28.65 -6.83 -9.79
N ALA A 680 28.80 -8.15 -9.73
CA ALA A 680 29.99 -8.78 -9.19
C ALA A 680 31.21 -8.44 -10.07
N PRO A 681 32.44 -8.41 -9.54
CA PRO A 681 33.63 -8.19 -10.35
C PRO A 681 33.78 -9.26 -11.45
N SER A 682 34.18 -8.86 -12.66
CA SER A 682 34.37 -9.80 -13.77
C SER A 682 35.40 -10.89 -13.42
N GLY A 683 35.08 -12.14 -13.74
CA GLY A 683 35.89 -13.32 -13.45
C GLY A 683 35.78 -13.86 -12.01
N THR A 684 35.01 -13.24 -11.11
CA THR A 684 34.80 -13.78 -9.76
C THR A 684 33.63 -14.76 -9.71
N GLU A 685 33.74 -15.71 -8.79
CA GLU A 685 32.65 -16.63 -8.45
C GLU A 685 31.67 -15.94 -7.51
N PHE A 686 30.38 -16.21 -7.71
CA PHE A 686 29.32 -15.69 -6.87
C PHE A 686 28.19 -16.71 -6.69
N HIS A 687 27.50 -16.59 -5.56
CA HIS A 687 26.35 -17.40 -5.18
C HIS A 687 25.10 -16.52 -5.09
N VAL A 688 24.02 -16.91 -5.78
CA VAL A 688 22.72 -16.24 -5.73
C VAL A 688 21.74 -17.15 -4.96
N PRO A 689 21.34 -16.78 -3.73
CA PRO A 689 20.37 -17.54 -2.96
C PRO A 689 18.98 -17.53 -3.62
N ALA A 690 18.17 -18.56 -3.34
CA ALA A 690 16.82 -18.70 -3.87
C ALA A 690 15.90 -17.51 -3.60
N THR A 691 16.16 -16.72 -2.55
CA THR A 691 15.46 -15.46 -2.26
C THR A 691 15.55 -14.44 -3.40
N PHE A 692 16.65 -14.43 -4.15
CA PHE A 692 16.89 -13.51 -5.26
C PHE A 692 16.57 -14.12 -6.63
N VAL A 693 16.27 -15.41 -6.72
CA VAL A 693 15.92 -16.11 -7.97
C VAL A 693 14.41 -16.04 -8.21
N GLN A 694 13.99 -15.36 -9.26
CA GLN A 694 12.59 -15.24 -9.67
C GLN A 694 12.15 -16.47 -10.47
N ILE A 695 10.97 -17.01 -10.17
CA ILE A 695 10.39 -18.16 -10.88
C ILE A 695 9.13 -17.70 -11.59
N GLU A 696 9.10 -17.87 -12.92
CA GLU A 696 7.95 -17.54 -13.77
C GLU A 696 7.53 -18.73 -14.62
N PRO A 697 6.25 -18.82 -15.02
CA PRO A 697 5.82 -19.71 -16.09
C PRO A 697 6.60 -19.43 -17.38
N TYR A 698 7.18 -20.46 -17.98
CA TYR A 698 7.85 -20.34 -19.26
C TYR A 698 6.84 -20.53 -20.40
N ALA A 699 6.80 -19.59 -21.35
CA ALA A 699 5.98 -19.71 -22.55
C ALA A 699 6.75 -20.48 -23.65
N GLY A 700 6.82 -21.80 -23.49
CA GLY A 700 7.48 -22.70 -24.43
C GLY A 700 6.58 -23.09 -25.61
N SER A 701 7.04 -24.07 -26.40
CA SER A 701 6.28 -24.64 -27.53
C SER A 701 4.96 -25.31 -27.11
N ARG A 702 4.79 -25.60 -25.81
CA ARG A 702 3.60 -26.23 -25.23
C ARG A 702 2.64 -25.23 -24.59
N GLY A 703 2.91 -23.93 -24.72
CA GLY A 703 2.17 -22.86 -24.06
C GLY A 703 2.67 -22.58 -22.64
N MET A 704 1.97 -21.70 -21.94
CA MET A 704 2.32 -21.27 -20.58
C MET A 704 1.52 -22.07 -19.55
N THR A 705 2.18 -22.49 -18.47
CA THR A 705 1.50 -23.23 -17.38
C THR A 705 0.60 -22.32 -16.55
N ALA A 706 -0.61 -22.79 -16.24
CA ALA A 706 -1.52 -22.17 -15.28
C ALA A 706 -1.45 -22.82 -13.87
N ILE A 707 -0.64 -23.86 -13.71
CA ILE A 707 -0.55 -24.65 -12.46
C ILE A 707 0.20 -23.89 -11.37
N TYR A 708 1.15 -23.05 -11.77
CA TYR A 708 1.92 -22.20 -10.87
C TYR A 708 1.56 -20.73 -11.09
N ASN A 709 1.21 -20.04 -10.00
CA ASN A 709 0.93 -18.62 -10.03
C ASN A 709 2.17 -17.84 -9.55
N ALA A 710 2.92 -17.22 -10.46
CA ALA A 710 4.12 -16.46 -10.12
C ALA A 710 3.88 -15.27 -9.18
N ARG A 711 2.65 -14.73 -9.14
CA ARG A 711 2.31 -13.61 -8.25
C ARG A 711 2.20 -14.04 -6.79
N THR A 712 1.64 -15.23 -6.55
CA THR A 712 1.40 -15.73 -5.18
C THR A 712 2.36 -16.84 -4.76
N GLY A 713 3.15 -17.38 -5.70
CA GLY A 713 4.04 -18.52 -5.50
C GLY A 713 3.31 -19.83 -5.27
N GLN A 714 1.99 -19.85 -5.43
CA GLN A 714 1.16 -21.00 -5.13
C GLN A 714 1.05 -21.94 -6.33
N TRP A 715 1.00 -23.23 -6.00
CA TRP A 715 0.72 -24.30 -6.93
C TRP A 715 -0.71 -24.79 -6.75
N LEU A 716 -1.39 -25.08 -7.85
CA LEU A 716 -2.69 -25.72 -7.82
C LEU A 716 -2.54 -27.20 -7.45
N GLU A 717 -3.42 -27.68 -6.57
CA GLU A 717 -3.57 -29.12 -6.33
C GLU A 717 -4.16 -29.77 -7.57
N MET A 718 -3.50 -30.82 -8.05
CA MET A 718 -3.81 -31.48 -9.31
C MET A 718 -4.14 -32.95 -9.07
N ASN A 719 -4.98 -33.52 -9.94
CA ASN A 719 -5.34 -34.93 -9.92
C ASN A 719 -5.02 -35.66 -11.23
N GLN A 720 -4.31 -35.01 -12.16
CA GLN A 720 -3.88 -35.55 -13.44
C GLN A 720 -2.37 -35.35 -13.60
N ALA A 721 -1.74 -36.11 -14.50
CA ALA A 721 -0.37 -35.86 -14.92
C ALA A 721 -0.22 -34.45 -15.51
N SER A 722 0.90 -33.80 -15.26
CA SER A 722 1.21 -32.50 -15.85
C SER A 722 2.72 -32.32 -15.98
N GLU A 723 3.09 -31.38 -16.86
CA GLU A 723 4.49 -31.05 -17.12
C GLU A 723 4.64 -29.52 -17.20
N PRO A 724 4.48 -28.80 -16.06
CA PRO A 724 4.71 -27.36 -16.00
C PRO A 724 6.16 -27.00 -16.36
N GLU A 725 6.30 -26.00 -17.23
CA GLU A 725 7.58 -25.40 -17.63
C GLU A 725 7.75 -24.06 -16.90
N LEU A 726 8.91 -23.91 -16.25
CA LEU A 726 9.26 -22.76 -15.43
C LEU A 726 10.58 -22.15 -15.91
N GLN A 727 10.70 -20.84 -15.76
CA GLN A 727 11.92 -20.09 -15.97
C GLN A 727 12.42 -19.54 -14.62
N CYS A 728 13.65 -19.88 -14.27
CA CYS A 728 14.34 -19.42 -13.07
C CYS A 728 15.33 -18.31 -13.48
N MET A 729 15.06 -17.08 -13.07
CA MET A 729 15.82 -15.88 -13.45
C MET A 729 16.58 -15.32 -12.27
N MET A 730 17.87 -15.03 -12.45
CA MET A 730 18.68 -14.29 -11.48
C MET A 730 18.53 -12.77 -11.70
N PRO A 731 18.98 -11.92 -10.76
CA PRO A 731 19.00 -10.47 -10.96
C PRO A 731 19.78 -10.08 -12.23
N ALA A 732 19.27 -9.11 -12.98
CA ALA A 732 19.84 -8.70 -14.25
C ALA A 732 21.27 -8.15 -14.13
N GLU A 733 21.61 -7.60 -12.96
CA GLU A 733 22.95 -7.08 -12.63
C GLU A 733 24.00 -8.19 -12.60
N MET A 734 23.59 -9.46 -12.50
CA MET A 734 24.47 -10.64 -12.54
C MET A 734 24.62 -11.22 -13.96
N LEU A 735 24.08 -10.55 -14.98
CA LEU A 735 24.22 -10.94 -16.37
C LEU A 735 25.21 -10.01 -17.10
N PRO A 736 25.97 -10.51 -18.09
CA PRO A 736 26.10 -11.92 -18.47
C PRO A 736 26.96 -12.71 -17.47
N CYS A 737 26.63 -13.99 -17.26
CA CYS A 737 27.42 -14.90 -16.42
C CYS A 737 27.44 -16.32 -16.99
N GLN A 738 28.32 -17.16 -16.44
CA GLN A 738 28.35 -18.59 -16.70
C GLN A 738 27.90 -19.35 -15.45
N LEU A 739 26.75 -20.03 -15.53
CA LEU A 739 26.28 -20.94 -14.47
C LEU A 739 27.23 -22.13 -14.33
N ARG A 740 27.55 -22.49 -13.08
CA ARG A 740 28.36 -23.66 -12.72
C ARG A 740 27.56 -24.72 -11.99
N ARG A 741 26.58 -24.29 -11.20
CA ARG A 741 25.69 -25.17 -10.45
C ARG A 741 24.33 -24.50 -10.27
N ALA A 742 23.26 -25.27 -10.40
CA ALA A 742 21.93 -24.92 -9.93
C ALA A 742 21.50 -25.93 -8.86
N SER A 743 21.28 -25.47 -7.64
CA SER A 743 20.83 -26.32 -6.52
C SER A 743 19.32 -26.16 -6.40
N VAL A 744 18.56 -27.25 -6.54
CA VAL A 744 17.10 -27.21 -6.57
C VAL A 744 16.53 -27.91 -5.34
N THR A 745 15.72 -27.17 -4.59
CA THR A 745 14.96 -27.69 -3.43
C THR A 745 13.47 -27.67 -3.74
N ILE A 746 12.80 -28.82 -3.64
CA ILE A 746 11.36 -28.97 -3.92
C ILE A 746 10.69 -29.63 -2.73
N LYS A 747 9.61 -29.04 -2.22
CA LYS A 747 8.70 -29.71 -1.29
C LYS A 747 7.47 -30.17 -2.05
N ILE A 748 7.28 -31.47 -2.15
CA ILE A 748 6.24 -32.10 -2.97
C ILE A 748 5.55 -33.23 -2.21
N ASN A 749 4.27 -33.42 -2.49
CA ASN A 749 3.49 -34.57 -2.07
C ASN A 749 2.81 -35.17 -3.30
N ALA A 750 3.43 -36.18 -3.93
CA ALA A 750 2.88 -36.90 -5.07
C ALA A 750 3.07 -38.43 -4.91
N PRO A 751 2.35 -39.06 -3.96
CA PRO A 751 2.47 -40.51 -3.76
C PRO A 751 2.01 -41.28 -5.01
N SER A 752 2.61 -42.45 -5.26
CA SER A 752 2.29 -43.33 -6.39
C SER A 752 2.49 -42.69 -7.78
N ARG A 753 3.29 -41.63 -7.88
CA ARG A 753 3.69 -40.95 -9.13
C ARG A 753 5.21 -40.85 -9.22
N THR A 754 5.72 -40.51 -10.40
CA THR A 754 7.14 -40.20 -10.63
C THR A 754 7.29 -38.73 -10.97
N LEU A 755 8.23 -38.05 -10.31
CA LEU A 755 8.69 -36.71 -10.66
C LEU A 755 9.94 -36.85 -11.54
N ASP A 756 9.92 -36.21 -12.70
CA ASP A 756 11.04 -36.10 -13.63
C ASP A 756 11.31 -34.62 -13.93
N ILE A 757 12.46 -34.13 -13.52
CA ILE A 757 12.91 -32.75 -13.74
C ILE A 757 13.78 -32.74 -14.99
N LYS A 758 13.48 -31.83 -15.91
CA LYS A 758 14.20 -31.69 -17.18
C LYS A 758 14.72 -30.26 -17.35
N ALA A 759 15.90 -30.12 -17.93
CA ALA A 759 16.46 -28.82 -18.33
C ALA A 759 16.33 -28.64 -19.84
N LEU A 760 16.12 -27.40 -20.29
CA LEU A 760 16.09 -27.07 -21.72
C LEU A 760 17.52 -27.00 -22.28
N VAL A 761 17.80 -27.79 -23.33
CA VAL A 761 19.09 -27.84 -24.02
C VAL A 761 18.86 -27.60 -25.51
N GLY A 762 19.21 -26.41 -26.00
CA GLY A 762 18.74 -25.97 -27.32
C GLY A 762 17.21 -25.86 -27.30
N ASP A 763 16.53 -26.65 -28.13
CA ASP A 763 15.07 -26.67 -28.23
C ASP A 763 14.44 -27.93 -27.60
N GLU A 764 15.22 -28.79 -26.93
CA GLU A 764 14.74 -30.06 -26.35
C GLU A 764 14.94 -30.14 -24.84
N PHE A 765 13.94 -30.67 -24.13
CA PHE A 765 14.03 -30.94 -22.68
C PHE A 765 14.72 -32.28 -22.41
N GLN A 766 15.79 -32.26 -21.62
CA GLN A 766 16.56 -33.44 -21.21
C GLN A 766 16.42 -33.69 -19.69
N SER A 767 16.19 -34.94 -19.29
CA SER A 767 16.04 -35.30 -17.87
C SER A 767 17.35 -35.12 -17.10
N VAL A 768 17.27 -34.40 -15.98
CA VAL A 768 18.38 -34.11 -15.06
C VAL A 768 18.19 -34.77 -13.70
N TYR A 769 16.96 -35.07 -13.30
CA TYR A 769 16.66 -35.73 -12.03
C TYR A 769 15.33 -36.49 -12.09
N GLN A 770 15.27 -37.69 -11.51
CA GLN A 770 14.06 -38.49 -11.47
C GLN A 770 13.86 -39.16 -10.11
N GLN A 771 12.65 -39.11 -9.56
CA GLN A 771 12.29 -39.70 -8.28
C GLN A 771 10.89 -40.32 -8.32
N SER A 772 10.80 -41.61 -7.98
CA SER A 772 9.52 -42.30 -7.77
C SER A 772 8.97 -42.07 -6.36
N ASN A 773 7.65 -41.98 -6.23
CA ASN A 773 6.93 -41.73 -4.98
C ASN A 773 7.44 -40.51 -4.20
N PRO A 774 7.57 -39.32 -4.81
CA PRO A 774 8.14 -38.16 -4.15
C PRO A 774 7.21 -37.65 -3.04
N THR A 775 7.71 -37.60 -1.80
CA THR A 775 7.00 -37.06 -0.64
C THR A 775 7.99 -36.39 0.31
N GLY A 776 7.72 -35.15 0.69
CA GLY A 776 8.58 -34.35 1.56
C GLY A 776 9.50 -33.40 0.78
N ILE A 777 10.66 -33.09 1.36
CA ILE A 777 11.64 -32.17 0.78
C ILE A 777 12.67 -32.98 -0.01
N LEU A 778 12.83 -32.66 -1.29
CA LEU A 778 13.83 -33.19 -2.20
C LEU A 778 14.89 -32.09 -2.46
N ARG A 779 16.17 -32.48 -2.49
CA ARG A 779 17.30 -31.60 -2.82
C ARG A 779 18.22 -32.30 -3.81
N PHE A 780 18.58 -31.62 -4.90
CA PHE A 780 19.52 -32.13 -5.89
C PHE A 780 20.23 -30.97 -6.61
N ASP A 781 21.39 -31.28 -7.20
CA ASP A 781 22.24 -30.29 -7.89
C ASP A 781 22.32 -30.62 -9.40
N ILE A 782 22.17 -29.61 -10.24
CA ILE A 782 22.47 -29.66 -11.68
C ILE A 782 23.86 -29.06 -11.87
N VAL A 783 24.80 -29.86 -12.39
CA VAL A 783 26.23 -29.50 -12.53
C VAL A 783 26.77 -29.66 -13.95
N ASP A 784 26.03 -30.33 -14.85
CA ASP A 784 26.46 -30.48 -16.24
C ASP A 784 26.32 -29.12 -16.97
N PRO A 785 27.40 -28.54 -17.51
CA PRO A 785 27.34 -27.26 -18.22
C PRO A 785 26.35 -27.25 -19.39
N ALA A 786 26.09 -28.40 -20.03
CA ALA A 786 25.12 -28.49 -21.11
C ALA A 786 23.67 -28.28 -20.63
N HIS A 787 23.39 -28.54 -19.35
CA HIS A 787 22.07 -28.40 -18.71
C HIS A 787 21.92 -27.08 -17.95
N LEU A 788 22.96 -26.23 -17.96
CA LEU A 788 23.02 -24.95 -17.25
C LEU A 788 23.03 -23.75 -18.20
N THR A 789 22.59 -23.93 -19.45
CA THR A 789 22.52 -22.86 -20.43
C THR A 789 21.34 -21.91 -20.14
N LEU A 790 21.64 -20.62 -20.04
CA LEU A 790 20.63 -19.58 -19.91
C LEU A 790 20.00 -19.27 -21.28
N ASN A 791 18.72 -18.95 -21.30
CA ASN A 791 18.02 -18.49 -22.50
C ASN A 791 18.32 -17.00 -22.81
N ASP A 792 17.74 -16.46 -23.89
CA ASP A 792 17.93 -15.06 -24.31
C ASP A 792 17.48 -14.02 -23.27
N ARG A 793 16.59 -14.43 -22.34
CA ARG A 793 16.14 -13.63 -21.20
C ARG A 793 17.02 -13.80 -19.96
N GLY A 794 18.12 -14.55 -20.06
CA GLY A 794 19.05 -14.78 -18.96
C GLY A 794 18.54 -15.74 -17.86
N GLY A 795 17.54 -16.57 -18.15
CA GLY A 795 16.98 -17.53 -17.19
C GLY A 795 17.27 -19.00 -17.53
N LEU A 796 17.37 -19.85 -16.50
CA LEU A 796 17.42 -21.30 -16.63
C LEU A 796 16.00 -21.86 -16.75
N VAL A 797 15.72 -22.62 -17.80
CA VAL A 797 14.38 -23.19 -18.03
C VAL A 797 14.34 -24.64 -17.55
N LEU A 798 13.41 -24.92 -16.63
CA LEU A 798 13.18 -26.24 -16.04
C LEU A 798 11.75 -26.71 -16.30
N SER A 799 11.59 -27.98 -16.64
CA SER A 799 10.29 -28.63 -16.74
C SER A 799 10.15 -29.65 -15.61
N LEU A 800 8.99 -29.63 -14.93
CA LEU A 800 8.69 -30.55 -13.83
C LEU A 800 7.60 -31.51 -14.30
N ALA A 801 7.97 -32.69 -14.79
CA ALA A 801 7.01 -33.68 -15.25
C ALA A 801 6.55 -34.59 -14.08
N ILE A 802 5.26 -34.55 -13.75
CA ILE A 802 4.62 -35.45 -12.80
C ILE A 802 3.80 -36.49 -13.58
N SER A 803 4.14 -37.77 -13.41
CA SER A 803 3.48 -38.86 -14.13
C SER A 803 2.04 -39.09 -13.70
N GLU A 804 1.33 -39.91 -14.49
CA GLU A 804 0.09 -40.55 -14.05
C GLU A 804 0.35 -41.43 -12.81
N SER A 805 -0.68 -41.61 -11.98
CA SER A 805 -0.59 -42.49 -10.81
C SER A 805 -0.69 -43.97 -11.21
N GLU A 806 -0.18 -44.88 -10.37
CA GLU A 806 -0.35 -46.33 -10.58
C GLU A 806 -1.84 -46.73 -10.70
N GLU A 807 -2.75 -46.04 -9.99
CA GLU A 807 -4.21 -46.25 -10.09
C GLU A 807 -4.80 -45.74 -11.42
N GLU A 808 -4.28 -44.64 -11.97
CA GLU A 808 -4.65 -44.11 -13.28
C GLU A 808 -4.19 -45.05 -14.41
N LEU A 809 -2.93 -45.50 -14.34
CA LEU A 809 -2.37 -46.47 -15.29
C LEU A 809 -3.14 -47.79 -15.26
N ALA A 810 -3.50 -48.29 -14.06
CA ALA A 810 -4.32 -49.49 -13.91
C ALA A 810 -5.74 -49.31 -14.46
N ARG A 811 -6.34 -48.11 -14.32
CA ARG A 811 -7.65 -47.78 -14.89
C ARG A 811 -7.60 -47.72 -16.41
N GLN A 812 -6.61 -47.07 -17.02
CA GLN A 812 -6.46 -47.04 -18.47
C GLN A 812 -6.31 -48.45 -19.05
N GLN A 813 -5.58 -49.34 -18.37
CA GLN A 813 -5.46 -50.75 -18.73
C GLN A 813 -6.77 -51.55 -18.55
N GLN A 814 -7.60 -51.19 -17.55
CA GLN A 814 -8.94 -51.77 -17.37
C GLN A 814 -9.98 -51.24 -18.37
N GLU A 815 -9.91 -49.97 -18.75
CA GLU A 815 -10.78 -49.36 -19.77
C GLU A 815 -10.49 -49.92 -21.16
N THR A 816 -9.23 -50.20 -21.47
CA THR A 816 -8.85 -50.89 -22.71
C THR A 816 -9.30 -52.36 -22.74
N SER A 817 -9.64 -52.98 -21.59
CA SER A 817 -10.05 -54.38 -21.51
C SER A 817 -11.55 -54.60 -21.20
N SER A 818 -12.28 -53.63 -20.64
CA SER A 818 -13.74 -53.68 -20.43
C SER A 818 -14.37 -52.28 -20.18
N PRO A 819 -14.95 -51.62 -21.20
CA PRO A 819 -15.34 -50.20 -21.14
C PRO A 819 -16.59 -49.88 -20.29
N THR A 820 -17.28 -50.86 -19.71
CA THR A 820 -18.56 -50.65 -18.99
C THR A 820 -18.45 -50.48 -17.48
N ALA A 821 -17.28 -50.74 -16.87
CA ALA A 821 -17.12 -50.74 -15.41
C ALA A 821 -16.32 -49.56 -14.82
N ALA A 822 -15.55 -48.82 -15.62
CA ALA A 822 -14.57 -47.84 -15.13
C ALA A 822 -15.11 -46.41 -14.92
N ALA A 823 -16.23 -46.04 -15.56
CA ALA A 823 -16.63 -44.64 -15.71
C ALA A 823 -17.16 -43.92 -14.44
N ASN A 824 -17.28 -44.60 -13.28
CA ASN A 824 -17.98 -44.03 -12.11
C ASN A 824 -17.18 -44.05 -10.77
N ALA A 825 -15.88 -44.35 -10.78
CA ALA A 825 -15.05 -44.27 -9.56
C ALA A 825 -14.27 -42.93 -9.50
N PRO A 826 -14.47 -42.08 -8.47
CA PRO A 826 -13.75 -40.80 -8.37
C PRO A 826 -12.25 -41.02 -8.17
N ASN A 827 -11.43 -40.34 -8.98
CA ASN A 827 -9.98 -40.31 -8.82
C ASN A 827 -9.62 -39.57 -7.52
N ARG A 828 -8.93 -40.25 -6.58
CA ARG A 828 -8.59 -39.69 -5.27
C ARG A 828 -7.10 -39.42 -5.08
N SER A 829 -6.23 -39.80 -6.02
CA SER A 829 -4.79 -39.56 -5.93
C SER A 829 -4.43 -38.15 -6.42
N THR A 830 -4.55 -37.16 -5.54
CA THR A 830 -4.08 -35.80 -5.82
C THR A 830 -2.59 -35.66 -5.54
N TRP A 831 -1.96 -34.68 -6.17
CA TRP A 831 -0.60 -34.27 -5.89
C TRP A 831 -0.51 -32.75 -5.81
N THR A 832 0.44 -32.27 -5.01
CA THR A 832 0.71 -30.85 -4.85
C THR A 832 2.21 -30.61 -4.68
N ILE A 833 2.67 -29.45 -5.16
CA ILE A 833 3.99 -28.91 -4.88
C ILE A 833 3.77 -27.75 -3.91
N ASP A 834 4.39 -27.79 -2.74
CA ASP A 834 4.28 -26.69 -1.78
C ASP A 834 5.15 -25.51 -2.21
N TYR A 835 6.38 -25.78 -2.65
CA TYR A 835 7.30 -24.76 -3.17
C TYR A 835 8.45 -25.38 -3.99
N VAL A 836 9.06 -24.54 -4.81
CA VAL A 836 10.32 -24.79 -5.54
C VAL A 836 11.27 -23.64 -5.22
N GLN A 837 12.51 -23.95 -4.86
CA GLN A 837 13.60 -23.01 -4.61
C GLN A 837 14.79 -23.40 -5.48
N VAL A 838 15.46 -22.40 -6.08
CA VAL A 838 16.64 -22.62 -6.91
C VAL A 838 17.72 -21.64 -6.49
N ASP A 839 18.89 -22.16 -6.12
CA ASP A 839 20.09 -21.38 -5.84
C ASP A 839 21.07 -21.53 -7.01
N PHE A 840 21.81 -20.47 -7.34
CA PHE A 840 22.80 -20.50 -8.42
C PHE A 840 24.21 -20.24 -7.92
N ASP A 841 25.16 -21.03 -8.41
CA ASP A 841 26.58 -20.64 -8.40
C ASP A 841 27.01 -20.35 -9.82
N ALA A 842 27.68 -19.22 -10.00
CA ALA A 842 28.08 -18.74 -11.31
C ALA A 842 29.44 -18.03 -11.27
N THR A 843 29.95 -17.71 -12.46
CA THR A 843 31.12 -16.83 -12.63
C THR A 843 30.74 -15.66 -13.50
N MET A 844 31.08 -14.46 -13.05
CA MET A 844 30.80 -13.23 -13.81
C MET A 844 31.67 -13.18 -15.06
N GLN A 845 31.08 -12.82 -16.21
CA GLN A 845 31.81 -12.75 -17.49
C GLN A 845 32.54 -11.42 -17.72
#